data_AF-A0A9P0HPQ3-F1
#
_entry.id   AF-A0A9P0HPQ3-F1
#
_cell.length_a   1.000
_cell.length_b   1.000
_cell.length_c   1.000
_cell.angle_alpha   90.00
_cell.angle_beta   90.00
_cell.angle_gamma   90.00
#
_symmetry.space_group_name_H-M   'P 1'
#
loop_
_entity.id
_entity.type
_entity.pdbx_description
1 polymer ?
#
loop_
_entity_poly.entity_id
_entity_poly.type
_entity_poly.pdbx_seq_one_letter_code
_entity_poly.pdbx_strand_id
1 'polypeptide(L)'
;MVRVVSVHHFESQTIQTCEDALAVAAAPPDRLLIAFPHHAIEVRDLASVPKKAFFFPTVDQVTYLSYCSTGSYVATIEKKISRQDKEVVYARVYTNWETSRGEDQPMRARIAGRVTPSSSQTGGDVLEMIELPSRFSKITAITPCQETGNIMIACDRVLCLFQLVTRTHDISKQRFLDFELWPVTLELSFSPSFLRMSEDVVGAMNSTSLHVFRLNKGFARASDWSSHTPKPTPKQNENVMKVKKAVEGPIDLEVLLKEVAEGGSKEMDKLGNGPIPVLALLPSLRSARENDPSRNLRVSPFKPPGSVTMGVAIKEIPANEPWAEQMTTMVESLLQLELGEWGDNLVPEKFTSLALRPLYQINRHFTGKAESSCPRLRSPSYSGLVAFNCFVCTQQEGFMYHFPVEDGEVMSLGKCISEYNFTSTVKHVLLEQSLLHAITTTGLETYTLRTINAIHINNEMEACPPVDEPVCLLGLRPFLGVVDLLLTNSYVVVLSSSNEKKLKKNSAIGDLTIYGLKLPSVESLYKEMLYVCSGHRLSCPTAYNQLLLEAHLLVRSSISVTSCNQQQPLLGQHLQLYRESCALLSDYYLTSEAEEDWEKGYKYSVMAGLSPTMVMDRLKKLEADAKEMGITINTKEGLGFFLKECLIKCDEDSSLPTGALNRLLELAQTPQPDSSCLVSTLVLQSPLLRQFSTETSIRIITRHIKESDAVDPQDCLALCVLYISRSKINDASQVLDILGENDERLINLLLKYWTLLFDSTKQMSKKCSFGKGDWDGLTLSELSVLLIEKRPKDLAIVLSSLIINLGAVKLEEILQVFLNYLPIRMSSGSSSVTYVLQIFLEKVFCGWYAEDPSWHPTPDNIAILDGLKILMRSYLSNLVVKSDLGKTSAVTKPEEKYSKEVECMFGGKRPQFLELLPPFNNSETDRKSYSTLLKLQCLLCSGWLDENVLLELVQFVSEFIPEDIGFNLLVLSQPHKAVEMIASKYPNILPQYAVDMLSTEPEWKHLIATIQSKADEESEVDKENDAKIYPQILDEVLNNLARNLSCEVFTRIVPPGKEFEGYILTCQQTAHASHLKEVIKVTGHKLMATLNMKSFT
;
A
#
# COMPACT_ATOMS: atom_id res chain seq x y z
N MET A 1 -19.50 -22.11 -11.30
CA MET A 1 -20.76 -21.98 -12.08
C MET A 1 -20.54 -20.86 -13.08
N VAL A 2 -20.82 -21.06 -14.37
CA VAL A 2 -20.63 -20.02 -15.41
C VAL A 2 -21.97 -19.31 -15.63
N ARG A 3 -21.97 -17.97 -15.59
CA ARG A 3 -23.16 -17.16 -15.89
C ARG A 3 -23.36 -17.07 -17.40
N VAL A 4 -24.59 -17.16 -17.88
CA VAL A 4 -24.90 -17.08 -19.33
C VAL A 4 -25.77 -15.86 -19.60
N VAL A 5 -25.33 -15.03 -20.53
CA VAL A 5 -26.01 -13.81 -20.96
C VAL A 5 -26.10 -13.86 -22.47
N SER A 6 -27.29 -13.74 -23.02
CA SER A 6 -27.48 -13.78 -24.46
C SER A 6 -27.34 -12.37 -25.04
N VAL A 7 -26.21 -12.09 -25.70
CA VAL A 7 -25.93 -10.80 -26.37
C VAL A 7 -25.51 -11.05 -27.82
N HIS A 8 -25.91 -10.18 -28.75
CA HIS A 8 -25.55 -10.28 -30.18
C HIS A 8 -24.13 -9.74 -30.42
N HIS A 9 -23.15 -10.53 -30.01
CA HIS A 9 -21.74 -10.12 -30.00
C HIS A 9 -21.01 -10.23 -31.37
N PHE A 10 -21.73 -10.28 -32.51
CA PHE A 10 -21.14 -10.20 -33.87
C PHE A 10 -22.08 -9.41 -34.80
N GLU A 11 -21.54 -8.46 -35.57
CA GLU A 11 -22.34 -7.58 -36.45
C GLU A 11 -22.82 -8.29 -37.72
N SER A 12 -21.98 -9.16 -38.28
CA SER A 12 -22.28 -9.87 -39.53
C SER A 12 -21.42 -11.13 -39.66
N GLN A 13 -21.83 -12.00 -40.59
CA GLN A 13 -21.06 -13.18 -40.98
C GLN A 13 -20.89 -13.20 -42.49
N THR A 14 -19.65 -13.40 -42.94
CA THR A 14 -19.31 -13.71 -44.32
C THR A 14 -18.84 -15.16 -44.43
N ILE A 15 -19.09 -15.79 -45.58
CA ILE A 15 -18.70 -17.18 -45.85
C ILE A 15 -17.94 -17.19 -47.17
N GLN A 16 -16.75 -17.77 -47.16
CA GLN A 16 -15.92 -17.95 -48.34
C GLN A 16 -15.41 -19.39 -48.38
N THR A 17 -15.05 -19.87 -49.57
CA THR A 17 -14.42 -21.19 -49.73
C THR A 17 -12.99 -21.04 -50.24
N CYS A 18 -12.15 -22.02 -49.95
CA CYS A 18 -10.78 -22.11 -50.44
C CYS A 18 -10.41 -23.58 -50.62
N GLU A 19 -10.04 -23.96 -51.83
CA GLU A 19 -9.60 -25.34 -52.12
C GLU A 19 -8.11 -25.51 -51.78
N ASP A 20 -7.71 -26.73 -51.42
CA ASP A 20 -6.30 -27.15 -51.29
C ASP A 20 -5.37 -26.33 -50.38
N ALA A 21 -5.87 -25.62 -49.37
CA ALA A 21 -4.99 -24.85 -48.48
C ALA A 21 -4.06 -25.74 -47.63
N LEU A 22 -2.87 -25.23 -47.32
CA LEU A 22 -1.86 -25.91 -46.50
C LEU A 22 -1.69 -25.29 -45.11
N ALA A 23 -1.72 -23.96 -45.02
CA ALA A 23 -1.59 -23.19 -43.80
C ALA A 23 -2.26 -21.83 -43.99
N VAL A 24 -2.79 -21.25 -42.91
CA VAL A 24 -3.46 -19.95 -42.94
C VAL A 24 -2.97 -19.08 -41.79
N ALA A 25 -2.85 -17.78 -42.01
CA ALA A 25 -2.54 -16.80 -40.98
C ALA A 25 -3.32 -15.50 -41.22
N ALA A 26 -3.61 -14.79 -40.13
CA ALA A 26 -4.16 -13.44 -40.20
C ALA A 26 -3.03 -12.41 -40.39
N ALA A 27 -3.30 -11.39 -41.19
CA ALA A 27 -2.44 -10.22 -41.36
C ALA A 27 -3.29 -8.92 -41.29
N PRO A 28 -2.76 -7.83 -40.73
CA PRO A 28 -3.45 -6.54 -40.69
C PRO A 28 -3.70 -5.94 -42.09
N PRO A 29 -4.68 -5.04 -42.23
CA PRO A 29 -5.70 -4.72 -41.22
C PRO A 29 -6.72 -5.85 -41.05
N ASP A 30 -7.22 -6.44 -42.13
CA ASP A 30 -8.20 -7.55 -42.13
C ASP A 30 -7.94 -8.50 -43.32
N ARG A 31 -6.71 -9.02 -43.43
CA ARG A 31 -6.26 -9.90 -44.51
C ARG A 31 -6.02 -11.32 -44.00
N LEU A 32 -6.23 -12.31 -44.86
CA LEU A 32 -5.82 -13.69 -44.67
C LEU A 32 -4.70 -14.04 -45.65
N LEU A 33 -3.66 -14.69 -45.14
CA LEU A 33 -2.59 -15.29 -45.91
C LEU A 33 -2.86 -16.79 -45.98
N ILE A 34 -2.99 -17.34 -47.18
CA ILE A 34 -3.33 -18.76 -47.40
C ILE A 34 -2.23 -19.39 -48.25
N ALA A 35 -1.53 -20.38 -47.71
CA ALA A 35 -0.47 -21.08 -48.42
C ALA A 35 -1.02 -22.26 -49.22
N PHE A 36 -0.47 -22.48 -50.42
CA PHE A 36 -0.92 -23.52 -51.36
C PHE A 36 0.18 -24.51 -51.74
N PRO A 37 -0.18 -25.71 -52.28
CA PRO A 37 0.75 -26.73 -52.74
C PRO A 37 1.62 -26.30 -53.92
N HIS A 38 1.18 -25.32 -54.71
CA HIS A 38 1.90 -24.80 -55.87
C HIS A 38 2.93 -23.71 -55.52
N HIS A 39 3.48 -23.74 -54.29
CA HIS A 39 4.54 -22.84 -53.82
C HIS A 39 4.19 -21.35 -53.89
N ALA A 40 2.97 -21.01 -53.44
CA ALA A 40 2.52 -19.63 -53.37
C ALA A 40 1.67 -19.38 -52.13
N ILE A 41 1.62 -18.12 -51.70
CA ILE A 41 0.71 -17.63 -50.66
C ILE A 41 -0.24 -16.62 -51.30
N GLU A 42 -1.54 -16.88 -51.20
CA GLU A 42 -2.60 -15.95 -51.56
C GLU A 42 -2.84 -14.97 -50.42
N VAL A 43 -3.00 -13.70 -50.76
CA VAL A 43 -3.44 -12.66 -49.84
C VAL A 43 -4.89 -12.29 -50.17
N ARG A 44 -5.78 -12.59 -49.23
CA ARG A 44 -7.23 -12.37 -49.35
C ARG A 44 -7.71 -11.30 -48.38
N ASP A 45 -8.48 -10.33 -48.86
CA ASP A 45 -9.05 -9.25 -48.05
C ASP A 45 -10.44 -9.65 -47.52
N LEU A 46 -10.67 -9.56 -46.21
CA LEU A 46 -11.94 -9.89 -45.57
C LEU A 46 -12.97 -8.74 -45.64
N ALA A 47 -12.51 -7.49 -45.79
CA ALA A 47 -13.36 -6.30 -45.71
C ALA A 47 -14.03 -5.93 -47.06
N SER A 48 -13.59 -6.50 -48.18
CA SER A 48 -14.04 -6.10 -49.52
C SER A 48 -14.98 -7.11 -50.22
N VAL A 49 -15.95 -6.58 -50.98
CA VAL A 49 -16.60 -7.28 -52.12
C VAL A 49 -15.49 -7.69 -53.08
N PRO A 50 -15.45 -8.93 -53.61
CA PRO A 50 -14.23 -9.63 -54.02
C PRO A 50 -13.33 -8.77 -54.91
N LYS A 51 -12.35 -8.09 -54.29
CA LYS A 51 -11.19 -7.58 -55.00
C LYS A 51 -10.28 -8.76 -55.31
N LYS A 52 -9.55 -8.65 -56.42
CA LYS A 52 -8.58 -9.69 -56.84
C LYS A 52 -7.61 -9.95 -55.69
N ALA A 53 -7.61 -11.19 -55.20
CA ALA A 53 -6.51 -11.70 -54.40
C ALA A 53 -5.21 -11.60 -55.22
N PHE A 54 -4.09 -11.37 -54.55
CA PHE A 54 -2.76 -11.45 -55.17
C PHE A 54 -1.96 -12.56 -54.51
N PHE A 55 -0.96 -13.05 -55.24
CA PHE A 55 -0.11 -14.14 -54.81
C PHE A 55 1.33 -13.67 -54.71
N PHE A 56 2.09 -14.25 -53.78
CA PHE A 56 3.54 -14.18 -53.80
C PHE A 56 4.16 -15.58 -53.67
N PRO A 57 5.27 -15.86 -54.38
CA PRO A 57 5.88 -17.18 -54.41
C PRO A 57 6.59 -17.54 -53.10
N THR A 58 6.62 -18.83 -52.78
CA THR A 58 7.44 -19.43 -51.73
C THR A 58 8.50 -20.35 -52.32
N VAL A 59 9.55 -20.67 -51.55
CA VAL A 59 10.67 -21.50 -52.04
C VAL A 59 10.31 -22.98 -52.04
N ASP A 60 9.73 -23.47 -50.94
CA ASP A 60 9.31 -24.86 -50.78
C ASP A 60 7.85 -24.89 -50.24
N GLN A 61 7.33 -26.07 -49.88
CA GLN A 61 5.94 -26.23 -49.45
C GLN A 61 5.75 -25.75 -48.01
N VAL A 62 4.89 -24.75 -47.80
CA VAL A 62 4.62 -24.19 -46.46
C VAL A 62 3.78 -25.16 -45.64
N THR A 63 4.20 -25.42 -44.40
CA THR A 63 3.48 -26.25 -43.42
C THR A 63 2.99 -25.46 -42.21
N TYR A 64 3.58 -24.28 -41.96
CA TYR A 64 3.15 -23.35 -40.92
C TYR A 64 3.37 -21.91 -41.40
N LEU A 65 2.47 -21.01 -41.03
CA LEU A 65 2.44 -19.62 -41.45
C LEU A 65 2.12 -18.73 -40.25
N SER A 66 2.85 -17.63 -40.08
CA SER A 66 2.54 -16.61 -39.08
C SER A 66 3.01 -15.24 -39.57
N TYR A 67 2.22 -14.21 -39.32
CA TYR A 67 2.59 -12.83 -39.62
C TYR A 67 3.14 -12.11 -38.37
N CYS A 68 4.07 -11.18 -38.55
CA CYS A 68 4.57 -10.28 -37.52
C CYS A 68 4.27 -8.82 -37.87
N SER A 69 3.48 -8.15 -37.03
CA SER A 69 3.05 -6.76 -37.29
C SER A 69 4.18 -5.75 -37.11
N THR A 70 5.01 -5.89 -36.08
CA THR A 70 6.13 -4.95 -35.83
C THR A 70 7.23 -5.07 -36.89
N GLY A 71 7.53 -6.28 -37.35
CA GLY A 71 8.54 -6.52 -38.38
C GLY A 71 8.03 -6.46 -39.82
N SER A 72 6.70 -6.38 -40.03
CA SER A 72 6.04 -6.39 -41.34
C SER A 72 6.46 -7.56 -42.25
N TYR A 73 6.58 -8.76 -41.67
CA TYR A 73 7.07 -9.95 -42.39
C TYR A 73 6.19 -11.18 -42.13
N VAL A 74 6.30 -12.16 -43.03
CA VAL A 74 5.63 -13.47 -42.94
C VAL A 74 6.68 -14.54 -42.62
N ALA A 75 6.55 -15.20 -41.47
CA ALA A 75 7.39 -16.32 -41.07
C ALA A 75 6.74 -17.64 -41.49
N THR A 76 7.53 -18.52 -42.11
CA THR A 76 7.10 -19.84 -42.58
C THR A 76 7.97 -20.96 -42.02
N ILE A 77 7.35 -22.11 -41.83
CA ILE A 77 8.05 -23.40 -41.83
C ILE A 77 7.76 -24.04 -43.18
N GLU A 78 8.81 -24.41 -43.90
CA GLU A 78 8.71 -25.00 -45.22
C GLU A 78 9.36 -26.38 -45.27
N LYS A 79 8.70 -27.29 -45.98
CA LYS A 79 9.11 -28.67 -46.15
C LYS A 79 9.65 -28.88 -47.56
N LYS A 80 10.86 -29.43 -47.62
CA LYS A 80 11.50 -29.90 -48.86
C LYS A 80 11.71 -31.40 -48.80
N ILE A 81 11.25 -32.10 -49.84
CA ILE A 81 11.57 -33.51 -50.03
C ILE A 81 12.87 -33.58 -50.83
N SER A 82 13.93 -34.08 -50.22
CA SER A 82 15.22 -34.28 -50.89
C SER A 82 15.13 -35.35 -51.98
N ARG A 83 16.05 -35.34 -52.94
CA ARG A 83 16.20 -36.38 -53.98
C ARG A 83 16.38 -37.80 -53.42
N GLN A 84 16.69 -37.93 -52.12
CA GLN A 84 16.83 -39.19 -51.39
C GLN A 84 15.59 -39.54 -50.53
N ASP A 85 14.42 -38.95 -50.80
CA ASP A 85 13.19 -39.09 -50.00
C ASP A 85 13.33 -38.69 -48.51
N LYS A 86 14.37 -37.93 -48.18
CA LYS A 86 14.55 -37.34 -46.86
C LYS A 86 13.84 -36.00 -46.78
N GLU A 87 12.95 -35.87 -45.80
CA GLU A 87 12.28 -34.62 -45.47
C GLU A 87 13.24 -33.69 -44.72
N VAL A 88 13.41 -32.46 -45.25
CA VAL A 88 14.17 -31.39 -44.62
C VAL A 88 13.24 -30.20 -44.41
N VAL A 89 13.33 -29.59 -43.24
CA VAL A 89 12.48 -28.47 -42.84
C VAL A 89 13.33 -27.20 -42.72
N TYR A 90 12.83 -26.10 -43.27
CA TYR A 90 13.48 -24.79 -43.27
C TYR A 90 12.58 -23.75 -42.61
N ALA A 91 13.17 -22.84 -41.83
CA ALA A 91 12.49 -21.64 -41.35
C ALA A 91 12.87 -20.45 -42.25
N ARG A 92 11.87 -19.77 -42.80
CA ARG A 92 12.07 -18.66 -43.74
C ARG A 92 11.18 -17.48 -43.38
N VAL A 93 11.62 -16.29 -43.78
CA VAL A 93 10.90 -15.04 -43.59
C VAL A 93 10.75 -14.34 -44.93
N TYR A 94 9.53 -13.92 -45.25
CA TYR A 94 9.21 -13.13 -46.43
C TYR A 94 8.91 -11.68 -46.04
N THR A 95 9.65 -10.73 -46.62
CA THR A 95 9.46 -9.29 -46.43
C THR A 95 9.07 -8.64 -47.76
N ASN A 96 8.52 -7.42 -47.70
CA ASN A 96 8.03 -6.70 -48.89
C ASN A 96 6.99 -7.48 -49.71
N TRP A 97 6.23 -8.35 -49.04
CA TRP A 97 5.19 -9.15 -49.67
C TRP A 97 3.97 -8.30 -50.07
N GLU A 98 3.70 -7.19 -49.37
CA GLU A 98 2.57 -6.28 -49.67
C GLU A 98 2.72 -5.46 -50.95
N THR A 99 3.97 -5.21 -51.38
CA THR A 99 4.27 -4.49 -52.61
C THR A 99 4.15 -5.38 -53.85
N SER A 100 3.89 -6.67 -53.67
CA SER A 100 3.65 -7.64 -54.75
C SER A 100 2.32 -7.36 -55.46
N ARG A 101 2.37 -7.06 -56.76
CA ARG A 101 1.19 -6.74 -57.58
C ARG A 101 1.03 -7.64 -58.82
N GLY A 102 1.80 -8.72 -58.95
CA GLY A 102 1.73 -9.62 -60.11
C GLY A 102 2.33 -11.00 -59.87
N GLU A 103 1.89 -11.99 -60.65
CA GLU A 103 2.24 -13.43 -60.51
C GLU A 103 3.72 -13.74 -60.82
N ASP A 104 4.42 -12.86 -61.54
CA ASP A 104 5.80 -13.07 -62.04
C ASP A 104 6.85 -12.16 -61.34
N GLN A 105 6.66 -11.84 -60.05
CA GLN A 105 7.61 -11.01 -59.33
C GLN A 105 8.90 -11.80 -58.99
N PRO A 106 10.10 -11.27 -59.32
CA PRO A 106 11.35 -11.91 -58.92
C PRO A 106 11.50 -11.90 -57.39
N MET A 107 11.78 -13.05 -56.80
CA MET A 107 12.08 -13.20 -55.38
C MET A 107 13.60 -13.18 -55.15
N ARG A 108 14.04 -12.46 -54.11
CA ARG A 108 15.45 -12.46 -53.70
C ARG A 108 15.67 -13.34 -52.48
N ALA A 109 16.49 -14.37 -52.61
CA ALA A 109 16.87 -15.25 -51.51
C ALA A 109 18.17 -14.80 -50.84
N ARG A 110 18.21 -14.79 -49.50
CA ARG A 110 19.44 -14.59 -48.70
C ARG A 110 19.39 -15.37 -47.39
N ILE A 111 20.55 -15.53 -46.75
CA ILE A 111 20.67 -16.20 -45.45
C ILE A 111 20.94 -15.13 -44.39
N ALA A 112 20.13 -15.14 -43.34
CA ALA A 112 20.20 -14.19 -42.23
C ALA A 112 21.62 -14.06 -41.65
N GLY A 113 22.13 -12.84 -41.54
CA GLY A 113 23.44 -12.53 -40.97
C GLY A 113 24.67 -13.04 -41.73
N ARG A 114 24.49 -13.71 -42.89
CA ARG A 114 25.59 -14.25 -43.71
C ARG A 114 25.71 -13.61 -45.08
N VAL A 115 24.60 -13.16 -45.66
CA VAL A 115 24.56 -12.63 -47.03
C VAL A 115 24.03 -11.19 -47.00
N THR A 116 24.93 -10.23 -47.21
CA THR A 116 24.59 -8.81 -47.35
C THR A 116 24.07 -8.53 -48.77
N PRO A 117 22.86 -7.96 -48.94
CA PRO A 117 22.35 -7.57 -50.26
C PRO A 117 23.25 -6.52 -50.93
N SER A 118 23.48 -6.64 -52.24
CA SER A 118 24.35 -5.72 -52.98
C SER A 118 23.73 -4.31 -53.15
N SER A 119 24.53 -3.30 -53.52
CA SER A 119 24.10 -1.89 -53.66
C SER A 119 23.03 -1.65 -54.73
N SER A 120 23.01 -2.42 -55.83
CA SER A 120 21.96 -2.37 -56.86
C SER A 120 20.68 -3.09 -56.44
N GLN A 121 20.75 -3.81 -55.32
CA GLN A 121 19.70 -4.67 -54.80
C GLN A 121 19.04 -4.07 -53.55
N THR A 122 19.75 -3.28 -52.75
CA THR A 122 19.18 -2.69 -51.53
C THR A 122 18.10 -1.63 -51.86
N GLY A 123 17.02 -1.58 -51.06
CA GLY A 123 16.01 -0.51 -51.12
C GLY A 123 14.96 -0.55 -52.25
N GLY A 124 14.51 -1.72 -52.71
CA GLY A 124 13.43 -1.84 -53.71
C GLY A 124 12.19 -2.60 -53.22
N ASP A 125 11.05 -2.38 -53.88
CA ASP A 125 9.74 -3.05 -53.71
C ASP A 125 9.73 -4.55 -54.12
N VAL A 126 10.86 -5.23 -53.95
CA VAL A 126 11.06 -6.62 -54.37
C VAL A 126 10.85 -7.54 -53.18
N LEU A 127 10.09 -8.63 -53.39
CA LEU A 127 9.91 -9.69 -52.41
C LEU A 127 11.27 -10.29 -52.01
N GLU A 128 11.58 -10.28 -50.72
CA GLU A 128 12.78 -10.92 -50.19
C GLU A 128 12.41 -12.13 -49.33
N MET A 129 13.12 -13.23 -49.55
CA MET A 129 13.12 -14.41 -48.69
C MET A 129 14.44 -14.45 -47.92
N ILE A 130 14.33 -14.52 -46.60
CA ILE A 130 15.45 -14.63 -45.67
C ILE A 130 15.36 -16.00 -44.99
N GLU A 131 16.32 -16.86 -45.26
CA GLU A 131 16.43 -18.16 -44.59
C GLU A 131 17.08 -17.96 -43.21
N LEU A 132 16.43 -18.48 -42.17
CA LEU A 132 16.92 -18.48 -40.80
C LEU A 132 17.75 -19.75 -40.59
N PRO A 133 19.09 -19.67 -40.44
CA PRO A 133 19.93 -20.84 -40.33
C PRO A 133 19.69 -21.55 -38.99
N SER A 134 18.93 -22.66 -38.99
CA SER A 134 18.81 -23.52 -37.82
C SER A 134 20.07 -24.38 -37.68
N ARG A 135 20.67 -24.39 -36.48
CA ARG A 135 21.83 -25.28 -36.20
C ARG A 135 21.43 -26.74 -36.07
N PHE A 136 20.14 -27.01 -35.87
CA PHE A 136 19.57 -28.32 -35.58
C PHE A 136 18.60 -28.73 -36.68
N SER A 137 18.52 -30.04 -36.95
CA SER A 137 17.88 -30.61 -38.15
C SER A 137 16.36 -30.76 -38.08
N LYS A 138 15.74 -30.58 -36.90
CA LYS A 138 14.29 -30.79 -36.71
C LYS A 138 13.64 -29.62 -35.98
N ILE A 139 12.97 -28.76 -36.74
CA ILE A 139 12.19 -27.62 -36.22
C ILE A 139 10.83 -28.15 -35.73
N THR A 140 10.48 -27.88 -34.47
CA THR A 140 9.22 -28.29 -33.85
C THR A 140 8.20 -27.16 -33.76
N ALA A 141 8.64 -25.92 -33.55
CA ALA A 141 7.78 -24.75 -33.51
C ALA A 141 8.54 -23.48 -33.92
N ILE A 142 7.82 -22.48 -34.42
CA ILE A 142 8.32 -21.13 -34.66
C ILE A 142 7.30 -20.12 -34.14
N THR A 143 7.74 -19.05 -33.48
CA THR A 143 6.86 -17.95 -33.10
C THR A 143 7.57 -16.61 -33.30
N PRO A 144 6.98 -15.67 -34.05
CA PRO A 144 7.40 -14.28 -33.99
C PRO A 144 6.87 -13.62 -32.70
N CYS A 145 7.62 -12.67 -32.16
CA CYS A 145 7.21 -11.76 -31.10
C CYS A 145 6.54 -10.55 -31.75
N GLN A 146 5.26 -10.28 -31.41
CA GLN A 146 4.50 -9.22 -32.06
C GLN A 146 4.98 -7.83 -31.64
N GLU A 147 5.63 -7.69 -30.48
CA GLU A 147 6.03 -6.41 -29.89
C GLU A 147 7.42 -5.96 -30.36
N THR A 148 8.37 -6.90 -30.50
CA THR A 148 9.78 -6.61 -30.87
C THR A 148 10.11 -6.98 -32.32
N GLY A 149 9.33 -7.87 -32.93
CA GLY A 149 9.63 -8.44 -34.24
C GLY A 149 10.67 -9.56 -34.24
N ASN A 150 11.20 -9.94 -33.07
CA ASN A 150 12.12 -11.08 -32.93
C ASN A 150 11.41 -12.41 -33.25
N ILE A 151 12.20 -13.45 -33.57
CA ILE A 151 11.69 -14.79 -33.87
C ILE A 151 12.33 -15.80 -32.93
N MET A 152 11.52 -16.64 -32.29
CA MET A 152 11.99 -17.79 -31.55
C MET A 152 11.69 -19.08 -32.31
N ILE A 153 12.70 -19.92 -32.49
CA ILE A 153 12.58 -21.24 -33.14
C ILE A 153 12.87 -22.33 -32.10
N ALA A 154 11.96 -23.27 -31.96
CA ALA A 154 12.19 -24.51 -31.21
C ALA A 154 12.69 -25.61 -32.15
N CYS A 155 13.79 -26.23 -31.77
CA CYS A 155 14.38 -27.38 -32.43
C CYS A 155 14.48 -28.53 -31.43
N ASP A 156 13.46 -29.39 -31.42
CA ASP A 156 13.24 -30.37 -30.37
C ASP A 156 13.22 -29.68 -28.99
N ARG A 157 14.20 -29.90 -28.11
CA ARG A 157 14.28 -29.26 -26.78
C ARG A 157 15.02 -27.93 -26.77
N VAL A 158 15.66 -27.54 -27.88
CA VAL A 158 16.53 -26.36 -27.93
C VAL A 158 15.81 -25.17 -28.55
N LEU A 159 15.84 -24.02 -27.89
CA LEU A 159 15.32 -22.76 -28.40
C LEU A 159 16.45 -21.88 -28.95
N CYS A 160 16.22 -21.30 -30.12
CA CYS A 160 17.11 -20.32 -30.76
C CYS A 160 16.34 -19.02 -31.00
N LEU A 161 16.88 -17.90 -30.52
CA LEU A 161 16.33 -16.57 -30.74
C LEU A 161 17.03 -15.90 -31.93
N PHE A 162 16.25 -15.35 -32.84
CA PHE A 162 16.69 -14.49 -33.94
C PHE A 162 16.20 -13.08 -33.67
N GLN A 163 17.13 -12.16 -33.48
CA GLN A 163 16.84 -10.76 -33.23
C GLN A 163 16.58 -10.05 -34.56
N LEU A 164 15.50 -9.28 -34.62
CA LEU A 164 15.23 -8.38 -35.73
C LEU A 164 16.20 -7.20 -35.69
N VAL A 165 16.92 -6.98 -36.78
CA VAL A 165 17.87 -5.87 -36.91
C VAL A 165 17.63 -5.11 -38.21
N THR A 166 17.87 -3.80 -38.18
CA THR A 166 17.96 -3.01 -39.41
C THR A 166 19.42 -2.74 -39.69
N ARG A 167 19.95 -3.33 -40.76
CA ARG A 167 21.32 -3.09 -41.21
C ARG A 167 21.33 -2.02 -42.29
N THR A 168 22.45 -1.30 -42.37
CA THR A 168 22.69 -0.32 -43.42
C THR A 168 23.76 -0.88 -44.34
N HIS A 169 23.51 -0.89 -45.64
CA HIS A 169 24.50 -1.31 -46.61
C HIS A 169 25.62 -0.27 -46.69
N ASP A 170 26.87 -0.71 -46.61
CA ASP A 170 28.03 0.18 -46.42
C ASP A 170 28.23 1.18 -47.55
N ILE A 171 27.94 0.77 -48.79
CA ILE A 171 28.14 1.58 -50.00
C ILE A 171 26.90 2.42 -50.34
N SER A 172 25.73 1.79 -50.41
CA SER A 172 24.49 2.47 -50.85
C SER A 172 23.81 3.26 -49.72
N LYS A 173 24.23 3.07 -48.47
CA LYS A 173 23.63 3.65 -47.25
C LYS A 173 22.14 3.34 -47.09
N GLN A 174 21.60 2.41 -47.86
CA GLN A 174 20.23 1.96 -47.77
C GLN A 174 20.08 0.98 -46.60
N ARG A 175 18.94 1.08 -45.92
CA ARG A 175 18.59 0.22 -44.80
C ARG A 175 17.85 -1.00 -45.31
N PHE A 176 18.13 -2.16 -44.73
CA PHE A 176 17.41 -3.41 -44.98
C PHE A 176 17.19 -4.16 -43.67
N LEU A 177 16.12 -4.95 -43.63
CA LEU A 177 15.75 -5.78 -42.50
C LEU A 177 16.60 -7.05 -42.51
N ASP A 178 17.19 -7.47 -41.39
CA ASP A 178 17.87 -8.76 -41.30
C ASP A 178 17.63 -9.40 -39.92
N PHE A 179 18.08 -10.63 -39.76
CA PHE A 179 18.00 -11.34 -38.49
C PHE A 179 19.39 -11.77 -38.01
N GLU A 180 19.66 -11.54 -36.72
CA GLU A 180 20.88 -11.99 -36.07
C GLU A 180 20.56 -13.12 -35.10
N LEU A 181 21.25 -14.25 -35.25
CA LEU A 181 21.15 -15.34 -34.28
C LEU A 181 21.73 -14.87 -32.94
N TRP A 182 20.90 -14.91 -31.90
CA TRP A 182 21.34 -14.64 -30.55
C TRP A 182 22.38 -15.71 -30.14
N PRO A 183 23.53 -15.33 -29.56
CA PRO A 183 24.65 -16.25 -29.34
C PRO A 183 24.37 -17.34 -28.28
N VAL A 184 23.22 -17.27 -27.61
CA VAL A 184 22.81 -18.17 -26.53
C VAL A 184 21.68 -19.07 -27.02
N THR A 185 21.81 -20.37 -26.78
CA THR A 185 20.74 -21.36 -26.99
C THR A 185 20.24 -21.89 -25.66
N LEU A 186 18.92 -21.98 -25.52
CA LEU A 186 18.25 -22.47 -24.31
C LEU A 186 17.79 -23.90 -24.52
N GLU A 187 17.97 -24.77 -23.54
CA GLU A 187 17.46 -26.14 -23.55
C GLU A 187 16.39 -26.32 -22.48
N LEU A 188 15.21 -26.78 -22.91
CA LEU A 188 14.09 -27.10 -22.06
C LEU A 188 14.14 -28.56 -21.59
N SER A 189 13.48 -28.84 -20.46
CA SER A 189 13.30 -30.21 -19.95
C SER A 189 12.43 -31.10 -20.87
N PHE A 190 11.63 -30.49 -21.75
CA PHE A 190 10.75 -31.17 -22.70
C PHE A 190 10.82 -30.53 -24.10
N SER A 191 10.28 -31.23 -25.10
CA SER A 191 10.18 -30.75 -26.49
C SER A 191 8.86 -30.01 -26.67
N PRO A 192 8.84 -28.67 -26.81
CA PRO A 192 7.60 -27.92 -26.98
C PRO A 192 6.98 -28.16 -28.36
N SER A 193 5.65 -28.34 -28.37
CA SER A 193 4.84 -28.34 -29.59
C SER A 193 4.20 -26.97 -29.85
N PHE A 194 4.06 -26.14 -28.81
CA PHE A 194 3.58 -24.77 -28.89
C PHE A 194 4.56 -23.82 -28.23
N LEU A 195 4.75 -22.67 -28.86
CA LEU A 195 5.64 -21.62 -28.39
C LEU A 195 4.95 -20.26 -28.58
N ARG A 196 4.98 -19.43 -27.54
CA ARG A 196 4.54 -18.03 -27.58
C ARG A 196 5.60 -17.16 -26.95
N MET A 197 5.87 -16.01 -27.56
CA MET A 197 6.80 -15.02 -27.05
C MET A 197 6.11 -13.66 -27.07
N SER A 198 6.22 -12.94 -25.96
CA SER A 198 5.77 -11.55 -25.86
C SER A 198 6.77 -10.79 -25.01
N GLU A 199 7.33 -9.73 -25.58
CA GLU A 199 8.46 -9.00 -24.99
C GLU A 199 9.59 -9.96 -24.54
N ASP A 200 9.95 -9.94 -23.26
CA ASP A 200 10.98 -10.78 -22.63
C ASP A 200 10.42 -12.06 -21.99
N VAL A 201 9.13 -12.37 -22.17
CA VAL A 201 8.47 -13.57 -21.63
C VAL A 201 8.20 -14.60 -22.72
N VAL A 202 8.50 -15.86 -22.42
CA VAL A 202 8.32 -17.00 -23.30
C VAL A 202 7.46 -18.05 -22.61
N GLY A 203 6.41 -18.50 -23.28
CA GLY A 203 5.60 -19.66 -22.91
C GLY A 203 5.89 -20.83 -23.83
N ALA A 204 6.40 -21.93 -23.28
CA ALA A 204 6.66 -23.17 -23.99
C ALA A 204 5.74 -24.28 -23.47
N MET A 205 5.08 -25.02 -24.36
CA MET A 205 4.08 -26.02 -23.98
C MET A 205 4.13 -27.26 -24.87
N ASN A 206 3.93 -28.43 -24.27
CA ASN A 206 3.59 -29.68 -24.96
C ASN A 206 2.25 -30.22 -24.42
N SER A 207 1.90 -31.48 -24.71
CA SER A 207 0.62 -32.05 -24.26
C SER A 207 0.47 -32.17 -22.73
N THR A 208 1.55 -32.18 -21.95
CA THR A 208 1.53 -32.49 -20.50
C THR A 208 2.16 -31.41 -19.62
N SER A 209 2.96 -30.53 -20.18
CA SER A 209 3.83 -29.59 -19.46
C SER A 209 3.78 -28.21 -20.11
N LEU A 210 3.67 -27.17 -19.27
CA LEU A 210 3.75 -25.76 -19.62
C LEU A 210 4.82 -25.08 -18.76
N HIS A 211 5.76 -24.40 -19.40
CA HIS A 211 6.76 -23.58 -18.74
C HIS A 211 6.73 -22.16 -19.30
N VAL A 212 6.35 -21.20 -18.45
CA VAL A 212 6.46 -19.77 -18.72
C VAL A 212 7.66 -19.23 -17.97
N PHE A 213 8.58 -18.61 -18.68
CA PHE A 213 9.80 -18.04 -18.12
C PHE A 213 10.14 -16.73 -18.79
N ARG A 214 10.89 -15.90 -18.06
CA ARG A 214 11.39 -14.61 -18.49
C ARG A 214 12.86 -14.71 -18.85
N LEU A 215 13.26 -13.96 -19.87
CA LEU A 215 14.63 -13.79 -20.32
C LEU A 215 15.18 -12.47 -19.78
N ASN A 216 15.90 -12.54 -18.67
CA ASN A 216 16.58 -11.43 -18.01
C ASN A 216 18.00 -11.21 -18.59
N LYS A 217 18.47 -9.96 -18.58
CA LYS A 217 19.85 -9.52 -18.94
C LYS A 217 20.34 -9.90 -20.35
N GLY A 218 19.97 -9.10 -21.35
CA GLY A 218 20.75 -9.00 -22.59
C GLY A 218 21.85 -7.94 -22.44
N PHE A 219 23.12 -8.28 -22.69
CA PHE A 219 24.18 -7.28 -22.72
C PHE A 219 23.98 -6.32 -23.91
N ALA A 220 23.86 -5.03 -23.63
CA ALA A 220 23.82 -3.97 -24.63
C ALA A 220 25.25 -3.50 -24.96
N ARG A 221 25.64 -3.50 -26.24
CA ARG A 221 26.91 -2.91 -26.68
C ARG A 221 26.85 -1.38 -26.56
N ALA A 222 27.99 -0.69 -26.54
CA ALA A 222 28.02 0.78 -26.56
C ALA A 222 27.36 1.41 -27.81
N SER A 223 27.18 0.63 -28.88
CA SER A 223 26.36 0.99 -30.05
C SER A 223 24.85 1.01 -29.77
N ASP A 224 24.43 0.42 -28.65
CA ASP A 224 23.04 0.14 -28.31
C ASP A 224 22.50 1.20 -27.32
N TRP A 225 23.35 2.10 -26.82
CA TRP A 225 23.00 3.20 -25.91
C TRP A 225 23.22 4.56 -26.58
N SER A 226 22.15 5.33 -26.76
CA SER A 226 22.27 6.78 -26.89
C SER A 226 22.35 7.39 -25.49
N SER A 227 23.58 7.69 -25.04
CA SER A 227 23.98 8.61 -23.95
C SER A 227 22.87 9.08 -22.97
N HIS A 228 22.90 8.70 -21.69
CA HIS A 228 23.44 9.52 -20.57
C HIS A 228 23.07 8.95 -19.15
N THR A 229 24.08 8.43 -18.42
CA THR A 229 24.34 8.51 -16.94
C THR A 229 23.23 8.18 -15.90
N PRO A 230 23.48 8.28 -14.57
CA PRO A 230 24.30 7.41 -13.71
C PRO A 230 23.47 6.70 -12.60
N LYS A 231 24.04 5.63 -12.01
CA LYS A 231 23.42 4.74 -11.00
C LYS A 231 23.40 5.31 -9.56
N PRO A 232 22.42 4.91 -8.73
CA PRO A 232 22.68 4.58 -7.33
C PRO A 232 22.04 3.25 -6.85
N THR A 233 22.52 2.80 -5.69
CA THR A 233 22.44 1.47 -5.05
C THR A 233 21.20 1.22 -4.15
N PRO A 234 20.79 -0.04 -3.92
CA PRO A 234 19.57 -0.40 -3.18
C PRO A 234 19.81 -0.71 -1.69
N LYS A 235 18.77 -0.54 -0.86
CA LYS A 235 18.66 -1.15 0.48
C LYS A 235 17.36 -1.96 0.58
N GLN A 236 17.51 -3.20 1.05
CA GLN A 236 16.45 -4.15 1.39
C GLN A 236 15.78 -3.80 2.72
N ASN A 237 14.53 -4.19 2.91
CA ASN A 237 14.05 -4.78 4.16
C ASN A 237 12.74 -5.57 3.95
N GLU A 238 12.76 -6.84 4.37
CA GLU A 238 11.61 -7.71 4.58
C GLU A 238 11.07 -7.52 6.01
N ASN A 239 9.75 -7.63 6.19
CA ASN A 239 9.11 -8.54 7.16
C ASN A 239 7.59 -8.30 7.22
N VAL A 240 6.81 -9.35 6.95
CA VAL A 240 5.34 -9.38 7.17
C VAL A 240 5.02 -10.46 8.21
N MET A 241 4.38 -10.03 9.31
CA MET A 241 3.86 -10.89 10.38
C MET A 241 2.45 -11.41 10.07
N LYS A 242 2.22 -12.67 10.47
CA LYS A 242 0.94 -13.41 10.42
C LYS A 242 -0.02 -12.94 11.52
N VAL A 243 -1.32 -12.89 11.21
CA VAL A 243 -2.41 -12.85 12.21
C VAL A 243 -3.44 -13.94 11.88
N LYS A 244 -3.84 -14.70 12.92
CA LYS A 244 -4.92 -15.70 12.92
C LYS A 244 -6.22 -15.06 13.42
N LYS A 245 -7.38 -15.49 12.89
CA LYS A 245 -8.63 -15.54 13.69
C LYS A 245 -9.65 -16.56 13.14
N ALA A 246 -10.36 -17.19 14.08
CA ALA A 246 -11.35 -18.27 13.96
C ALA A 246 -12.65 -17.80 13.27
N VAL A 247 -13.27 -18.54 12.34
CA VAL A 247 -14.18 -19.71 12.46
C VAL A 247 -15.43 -19.42 13.30
N GLU A 248 -16.52 -19.08 12.61
CA GLU A 248 -17.87 -19.55 12.93
C GLU A 248 -18.41 -20.26 11.68
N GLY A 249 -18.82 -21.52 11.87
CA GLY A 249 -19.05 -22.47 10.79
C GLY A 249 -20.43 -22.32 10.14
N PRO A 250 -20.54 -22.68 8.85
CA PRO A 250 -21.80 -22.75 8.14
C PRO A 250 -22.67 -23.89 8.68
N ILE A 251 -23.98 -23.72 8.52
CA ILE A 251 -25.03 -24.68 8.88
C ILE A 251 -24.73 -26.05 8.25
N ASP A 252 -24.74 -27.08 9.09
CA ASP A 252 -24.46 -28.46 8.71
C ASP A 252 -25.66 -29.07 7.98
N LEU A 253 -25.50 -29.23 6.67
CA LEU A 253 -26.51 -29.79 5.78
C LEU A 253 -26.84 -31.25 6.13
N GLU A 254 -25.91 -32.01 6.71
CA GLU A 254 -26.20 -33.38 7.13
C GLU A 254 -27.10 -33.42 8.37
N VAL A 255 -26.90 -32.51 9.33
CA VAL A 255 -27.78 -32.37 10.51
C VAL A 255 -29.17 -31.91 10.08
N LEU A 256 -29.25 -30.98 9.13
CA LEU A 256 -30.52 -30.46 8.59
C LEU A 256 -31.28 -31.52 7.78
N LEU A 257 -30.58 -32.34 7.00
CA LEU A 257 -31.16 -33.49 6.30
C LEU A 257 -31.59 -34.61 7.27
N LYS A 258 -30.89 -34.77 8.39
CA LYS A 258 -31.24 -35.73 9.46
C LYS A 258 -32.48 -35.27 10.24
N GLU A 259 -32.58 -33.99 10.57
CA GLU A 259 -33.76 -33.39 11.22
C GLU A 259 -35.01 -33.46 10.32
N VAL A 260 -34.85 -33.32 9.00
CA VAL A 260 -35.92 -33.48 7.99
C VAL A 260 -36.38 -34.93 7.84
N ALA A 261 -35.47 -35.90 8.01
CA ALA A 261 -35.80 -37.33 7.96
C ALA A 261 -36.46 -37.83 9.27
N GLU A 262 -36.16 -37.20 10.41
CA GLU A 262 -36.61 -37.61 11.75
C GLU A 262 -37.77 -36.76 12.32
N GLY A 263 -38.22 -35.73 11.61
CA GLY A 263 -39.39 -34.91 11.99
C GLY A 263 -39.13 -33.90 13.11
N GLY A 264 -37.91 -33.35 13.19
CA GLY A 264 -37.53 -32.28 14.13
C GLY A 264 -37.63 -30.87 13.53
N SER A 265 -37.95 -29.87 14.34
CA SER A 265 -38.26 -28.49 13.90
C SER A 265 -37.36 -27.42 14.52
N LYS A 266 -36.05 -27.41 14.26
CA LYS A 266 -35.15 -26.36 14.81
C LYS A 266 -34.38 -25.52 13.77
N GLU A 267 -33.98 -26.07 12.63
CA GLU A 267 -33.31 -25.29 11.55
C GLU A 267 -34.27 -24.79 10.45
N MET A 268 -35.53 -25.21 10.47
CA MET A 268 -36.50 -25.00 9.38
C MET A 268 -37.18 -23.61 9.36
N ASP A 269 -36.99 -22.79 10.40
CA ASP A 269 -37.59 -21.44 10.49
C ASP A 269 -36.81 -20.36 9.69
N LYS A 270 -35.70 -20.71 9.03
CA LYS A 270 -34.80 -19.76 8.35
C LYS A 270 -35.02 -19.57 6.84
N LEU A 271 -36.02 -20.22 6.23
CA LEU A 271 -36.12 -20.32 4.75
C LEU A 271 -37.48 -20.01 4.11
N GLY A 272 -38.38 -19.30 4.80
CA GLY A 272 -39.73 -19.02 4.31
C GLY A 272 -39.94 -17.65 3.65
N ASN A 273 -40.08 -17.63 2.31
CA ASN A 273 -40.91 -16.71 1.48
C ASN A 273 -40.21 -15.62 0.63
N GLY A 274 -40.19 -15.82 -0.70
CA GLY A 274 -40.02 -14.76 -1.71
C GLY A 274 -39.92 -15.28 -3.16
N PRO A 275 -40.57 -14.68 -4.18
CA PRO A 275 -40.85 -15.32 -5.47
C PRO A 275 -39.97 -14.89 -6.68
N ILE A 276 -40.05 -15.72 -7.72
CA ILE A 276 -39.54 -15.69 -9.12
C ILE A 276 -39.85 -14.35 -9.88
N PRO A 277 -39.02 -13.86 -10.86
CA PRO A 277 -38.85 -14.44 -12.22
C PRO A 277 -37.59 -15.30 -12.44
N VAL A 278 -37.70 -16.22 -13.40
CA VAL A 278 -36.81 -17.37 -13.63
C VAL A 278 -35.48 -16.96 -14.26
N LEU A 279 -34.40 -17.09 -13.49
CA LEU A 279 -33.04 -17.28 -13.99
C LEU A 279 -32.95 -18.72 -14.53
N ALA A 280 -32.61 -18.93 -15.81
CA ALA A 280 -32.27 -20.26 -16.29
C ALA A 280 -30.86 -20.61 -15.77
N LEU A 281 -30.78 -21.12 -14.54
CA LEU A 281 -29.62 -21.84 -14.06
C LEU A 281 -29.50 -23.11 -14.90
N LEU A 282 -28.71 -23.06 -15.98
CA LEU A 282 -28.23 -24.30 -16.54
C LEU A 282 -27.40 -24.97 -15.42
N PRO A 283 -27.74 -26.19 -14.98
CA PRO A 283 -26.81 -26.93 -14.16
C PRO A 283 -25.50 -26.97 -14.96
N SER A 284 -24.36 -26.82 -14.28
CA SER A 284 -23.07 -27.22 -14.84
C SER A 284 -23.32 -28.50 -15.64
N LEU A 285 -22.97 -28.52 -16.93
CA LEU A 285 -23.06 -29.70 -17.77
C LEU A 285 -22.33 -30.83 -17.03
N ARG A 286 -23.08 -31.60 -16.22
CA ARG A 286 -22.65 -32.88 -15.73
C ARG A 286 -22.55 -33.68 -17.00
N SER A 287 -21.31 -33.87 -17.47
CA SER A 287 -21.01 -34.97 -18.38
C SER A 287 -21.73 -36.19 -17.82
N ALA A 288 -22.71 -36.68 -18.56
CA ALA A 288 -23.55 -37.80 -18.18
C ALA A 288 -22.67 -39.05 -18.02
N ARG A 289 -22.11 -39.23 -16.83
CA ARG A 289 -21.55 -40.48 -16.29
C ARG A 289 -21.81 -40.48 -14.78
N GLU A 290 -23.07 -40.72 -14.40
CA GLU A 290 -23.60 -40.67 -13.03
C GLU A 290 -23.12 -41.79 -12.09
N ASN A 291 -22.03 -42.51 -12.36
CA ASN A 291 -21.65 -43.69 -11.55
C ASN A 291 -20.26 -43.64 -10.90
N ASP A 292 -19.68 -42.46 -10.63
CA ASP A 292 -18.45 -42.39 -9.82
C ASP A 292 -18.61 -41.45 -8.60
N PRO A 293 -18.77 -41.99 -7.37
CA PRO A 293 -18.95 -41.22 -6.13
C PRO A 293 -17.71 -40.44 -5.68
N SER A 294 -16.57 -40.56 -6.38
CA SER A 294 -15.29 -39.98 -5.95
C SER A 294 -14.98 -38.56 -6.45
N ARG A 295 -15.86 -37.95 -7.26
CA ARG A 295 -15.58 -36.68 -7.98
C ARG A 295 -16.15 -35.39 -7.37
N ASN A 296 -16.66 -35.41 -6.15
CA ASN A 296 -17.36 -34.26 -5.54
C ASN A 296 -16.48 -33.21 -4.83
N LEU A 297 -15.15 -33.24 -4.99
CA LEU A 297 -14.22 -32.16 -4.64
C LEU A 297 -13.17 -32.09 -5.77
N ARG A 298 -13.29 -31.14 -6.73
CA ARG A 298 -12.33 -31.03 -7.86
C ARG A 298 -10.93 -30.73 -7.31
N VAL A 299 -10.07 -31.74 -7.29
CA VAL A 299 -8.61 -31.58 -7.15
C VAL A 299 -8.11 -30.89 -8.43
N SER A 300 -7.23 -29.88 -8.28
CA SER A 300 -6.55 -29.21 -9.40
C SER A 300 -6.02 -30.22 -10.43
N PRO A 301 -6.19 -30.00 -11.75
CA PRO A 301 -5.64 -30.90 -12.78
C PRO A 301 -4.09 -30.91 -12.79
N PHE A 302 -3.49 -29.91 -12.14
CA PHE A 302 -2.05 -29.74 -12.06
C PHE A 302 -1.46 -30.46 -10.84
N LYS A 303 -0.28 -31.04 -11.03
CA LYS A 303 0.57 -31.51 -9.93
C LYS A 303 0.84 -30.36 -8.94
N PRO A 304 0.98 -30.64 -7.63
CA PRO A 304 1.29 -29.63 -6.64
C PRO A 304 2.56 -28.83 -7.01
N PRO A 305 2.60 -27.50 -6.79
CA PRO A 305 3.71 -26.65 -7.24
C PRO A 305 5.10 -27.14 -6.79
N GLY A 306 5.21 -27.72 -5.59
CA GLY A 306 6.48 -28.24 -5.06
C GLY A 306 6.97 -29.55 -5.70
N SER A 307 6.15 -30.21 -6.53
CA SER A 307 6.50 -31.47 -7.20
C SER A 307 6.93 -31.30 -8.66
N VAL A 308 6.75 -30.11 -9.22
CA VAL A 308 7.08 -29.78 -10.61
C VAL A 308 8.36 -28.96 -10.63
N THR A 309 9.41 -29.47 -11.25
CA THR A 309 10.66 -28.74 -11.47
C THR A 309 11.10 -28.85 -12.93
N MET A 310 10.84 -27.80 -13.68
CA MET A 310 11.25 -27.63 -15.07
C MET A 310 12.36 -26.57 -15.13
N GLY A 311 13.58 -27.02 -15.43
CA GLY A 311 14.73 -26.15 -15.62
C GLY A 311 14.91 -25.75 -17.08
N VAL A 312 15.46 -24.55 -17.30
CA VAL A 312 16.01 -24.13 -18.61
C VAL A 312 17.52 -24.08 -18.49
N ALA A 313 18.22 -24.93 -19.23
CA ALA A 313 19.68 -24.96 -19.27
C ALA A 313 20.21 -24.07 -20.39
N ILE A 314 21.35 -23.41 -20.16
CA ILE A 314 22.04 -22.63 -21.19
C ILE A 314 23.17 -23.49 -21.77
N LYS A 315 23.04 -23.89 -23.04
CA LYS A 315 23.93 -24.88 -23.67
C LYS A 315 25.21 -24.30 -24.26
N GLU A 316 25.13 -23.09 -24.81
CA GLU A 316 26.26 -22.44 -25.47
C GLU A 316 26.42 -21.01 -24.97
N ILE A 317 27.63 -20.68 -24.54
CA ILE A 317 28.06 -19.34 -24.15
C ILE A 317 29.36 -19.04 -24.93
N PRO A 318 29.53 -17.88 -25.57
CA PRO A 318 30.77 -17.54 -26.26
C PRO A 318 31.97 -17.59 -25.30
N ALA A 319 32.94 -18.46 -25.59
CA ALA A 319 34.05 -18.79 -24.68
C ALA A 319 35.04 -17.64 -24.40
N ASN A 320 34.95 -16.51 -25.12
CA ASN A 320 35.91 -15.40 -25.06
C ASN A 320 35.30 -14.08 -24.56
N GLU A 321 34.09 -14.11 -23.99
CA GLU A 321 33.37 -12.89 -23.63
C GLU A 321 33.23 -12.75 -22.10
N PRO A 322 33.65 -11.62 -21.48
CA PRO A 322 33.68 -11.44 -20.02
C PRO A 322 32.29 -11.43 -19.34
N TRP A 323 31.20 -11.38 -20.11
CA TRP A 323 29.82 -11.47 -19.59
C TRP A 323 29.31 -12.91 -19.44
N ALA A 324 30.07 -13.92 -19.90
CA ALA A 324 29.71 -15.33 -19.87
C ALA A 324 29.43 -15.89 -18.46
N GLU A 325 30.16 -15.44 -17.43
CA GLU A 325 30.00 -15.92 -16.04
C GLU A 325 28.73 -15.38 -15.34
N GLN A 326 28.11 -14.31 -15.85
CA GLN A 326 26.88 -13.72 -15.29
C GLN A 326 25.58 -14.31 -15.88
N MET A 327 25.69 -15.23 -16.84
CA MET A 327 24.58 -15.74 -17.64
C MET A 327 23.70 -16.80 -16.96
N THR A 328 24.12 -17.38 -15.84
CA THR A 328 23.34 -18.38 -15.08
C THR A 328 22.04 -17.83 -14.48
N THR A 329 21.90 -16.49 -14.40
CA THR A 329 20.71 -15.78 -13.89
C THR A 329 19.79 -15.22 -14.99
N MET A 330 20.02 -15.58 -16.25
CA MET A 330 19.25 -15.03 -17.39
C MET A 330 17.84 -15.59 -17.53
N VAL A 331 17.54 -16.75 -16.95
CA VAL A 331 16.20 -17.35 -17.09
C VAL A 331 15.54 -17.39 -15.73
N GLU A 332 14.43 -16.67 -15.62
CA GLU A 332 13.59 -16.64 -14.44
C GLU A 332 12.29 -17.39 -14.72
N SER A 333 12.02 -18.42 -13.94
CA SER A 333 10.81 -19.22 -14.13
C SER A 333 9.62 -18.53 -13.47
N LEU A 334 8.59 -18.20 -14.26
CA LEU A 334 7.41 -17.48 -13.80
C LEU A 334 6.23 -18.39 -13.47
N LEU A 335 6.04 -19.45 -14.27
CA LEU A 335 4.98 -20.45 -14.08
C LEU A 335 5.40 -21.80 -14.65
N GLN A 336 5.20 -22.85 -13.86
CA GLN A 336 5.46 -24.24 -14.24
C GLN A 336 4.23 -25.07 -13.92
N LEU A 337 3.59 -25.64 -14.94
CA LEU A 337 2.44 -26.52 -14.78
C LEU A 337 2.74 -27.86 -15.44
N GLU A 338 2.43 -28.94 -14.72
CA GLU A 338 2.46 -30.29 -15.24
C GLU A 338 1.16 -30.98 -14.86
N LEU A 339 0.52 -31.66 -15.81
CA LEU A 339 -0.72 -32.38 -15.55
C LEU A 339 -0.44 -33.61 -14.66
N GLY A 340 -1.35 -33.86 -13.71
CA GLY A 340 -1.27 -35.02 -12.81
C GLY A 340 -1.40 -36.36 -13.55
N GLU A 341 -1.03 -37.46 -12.88
CA GLU A 341 -1.35 -38.81 -13.35
C GLU A 341 -2.79 -39.14 -12.93
N TRP A 342 -3.65 -39.38 -13.92
CA TRP A 342 -5.05 -39.73 -13.71
C TRP A 342 -5.15 -41.26 -13.78
N GLY A 343 -5.85 -41.88 -12.83
CA GLY A 343 -5.88 -43.35 -12.71
C GLY A 343 -6.27 -44.07 -14.00
N ASP A 344 -5.79 -45.31 -14.17
CA ASP A 344 -5.76 -46.12 -15.40
C ASP A 344 -7.07 -46.22 -16.22
N ASN A 345 -8.22 -45.81 -15.68
CA ASN A 345 -9.54 -45.86 -16.31
C ASN A 345 -10.04 -44.52 -16.88
N LEU A 346 -9.28 -43.42 -16.77
CA LEU A 346 -9.67 -42.09 -17.26
C LEU A 346 -8.83 -41.66 -18.48
N VAL A 347 -9.46 -40.97 -19.44
CA VAL A 347 -8.73 -40.38 -20.58
C VAL A 347 -7.74 -39.35 -20.02
N PRO A 348 -6.44 -39.46 -20.34
CA PRO A 348 -5.45 -38.52 -19.84
C PRO A 348 -5.77 -37.12 -20.33
N GLU A 349 -5.78 -36.17 -19.40
CA GLU A 349 -5.91 -34.76 -19.71
C GLU A 349 -4.69 -34.29 -20.50
N LYS A 350 -4.89 -33.31 -21.39
CA LYS A 350 -3.81 -32.72 -22.17
C LYS A 350 -4.02 -31.23 -22.34
N PHE A 351 -2.93 -30.50 -22.47
CA PHE A 351 -2.98 -29.12 -22.91
C PHE A 351 -3.38 -29.02 -24.38
N THR A 352 -4.24 -28.06 -24.70
CA THR A 352 -4.81 -27.87 -26.05
C THR A 352 -4.41 -26.53 -26.67
N SER A 353 -4.35 -25.46 -25.87
CA SER A 353 -4.07 -24.11 -26.36
C SER A 353 -3.26 -23.28 -25.34
N LEU A 354 -2.44 -22.36 -25.85
CA LEU A 354 -1.64 -21.40 -25.10
C LEU A 354 -1.73 -20.02 -25.76
N ALA A 355 -2.06 -19.00 -24.96
CA ALA A 355 -1.97 -17.61 -25.35
C ALA A 355 -1.18 -16.81 -24.31
N LEU A 356 -0.31 -15.92 -24.77
CA LEU A 356 0.47 -15.00 -23.94
C LEU A 356 0.23 -13.59 -24.47
N ARG A 357 -0.18 -12.67 -23.59
CA ARG A 357 -0.59 -11.31 -23.98
C ARG A 357 0.01 -10.26 -23.04
N PRO A 358 0.69 -9.22 -23.58
CA PRO A 358 1.13 -8.08 -22.79
C PRO A 358 0.00 -7.06 -22.65
N LEU A 359 0.03 -6.28 -21.57
CA LEU A 359 -0.93 -5.21 -21.29
C LEU A 359 -0.19 -3.92 -20.98
N TYR A 360 -0.38 -2.92 -21.83
CA TYR A 360 0.22 -1.60 -21.68
C TYR A 360 -0.82 -0.60 -21.21
N GLN A 361 -0.44 0.28 -20.29
CA GLN A 361 -1.30 1.36 -19.81
C GLN A 361 -1.45 2.45 -20.89
N ILE A 362 -2.69 2.90 -21.08
CA ILE A 362 -3.03 3.99 -21.99
C ILE A 362 -2.75 5.33 -21.27
N ASN A 363 -2.15 6.31 -21.97
CA ASN A 363 -1.91 7.69 -21.52
C ASN A 363 -0.89 7.94 -20.37
N ARG A 364 0.08 7.05 -20.11
CA ARG A 364 1.23 7.44 -19.28
C ARG A 364 2.08 8.46 -20.04
N HIS A 365 2.21 9.69 -19.52
CA HIS A 365 3.22 10.63 -19.99
C HIS A 365 4.60 10.03 -19.70
N PHE A 366 5.25 9.52 -20.74
CA PHE A 366 6.58 8.95 -20.62
C PHE A 366 7.59 10.05 -20.27
N THR A 367 8.10 10.05 -19.04
CA THR A 367 9.37 10.69 -18.76
C THR A 367 10.44 9.81 -19.42
N GLY A 368 10.99 10.26 -20.55
CA GLY A 368 11.91 9.50 -21.40
C GLY A 368 13.28 9.18 -20.76
N LYS A 369 13.32 8.57 -19.58
CA LYS A 369 14.54 8.29 -18.80
C LYS A 369 14.64 6.87 -18.24
N ALA A 370 13.77 5.93 -18.63
CA ALA A 370 14.00 4.52 -18.35
C ALA A 370 14.79 3.90 -19.51
N GLU A 371 16.11 4.10 -19.49
CA GLU A 371 17.05 3.32 -20.28
C GLU A 371 16.80 1.83 -19.99
N SER A 372 16.12 1.11 -20.90
CA SER A 372 15.80 -0.29 -20.68
C SER A 372 17.11 -1.08 -20.58
N SER A 373 17.29 -1.88 -19.53
CA SER A 373 18.49 -2.70 -19.34
C SER A 373 18.70 -3.75 -20.45
N CYS A 374 17.67 -4.03 -21.27
CA CYS A 374 17.67 -5.06 -22.31
C CYS A 374 16.91 -4.61 -23.59
N PRO A 375 17.45 -3.67 -24.39
CA PRO A 375 16.75 -3.10 -25.56
C PRO A 375 16.49 -4.11 -26.69
N ARG A 376 17.02 -5.34 -26.58
CA ARG A 376 16.93 -6.39 -27.61
C ARG A 376 15.68 -7.26 -27.49
N LEU A 377 15.10 -7.35 -26.30
CA LEU A 377 13.94 -8.20 -26.00
C LEU A 377 12.71 -7.39 -25.60
N ARG A 378 12.85 -6.07 -25.47
CA ARG A 378 11.82 -5.17 -24.98
C ARG A 378 11.52 -4.12 -26.03
N SER A 379 10.25 -3.94 -26.33
CA SER A 379 9.77 -2.91 -27.24
C SER A 379 9.90 -1.51 -26.62
N PRO A 380 9.85 -0.44 -27.43
CA PRO A 380 9.81 0.94 -26.90
C PRO A 380 8.64 1.20 -25.95
N SER A 381 7.54 0.44 -26.08
CA SER A 381 6.35 0.55 -25.23
C SER A 381 6.50 -0.15 -23.88
N TYR A 382 7.59 -0.87 -23.64
CA TYR A 382 7.78 -1.68 -22.43
C TYR A 382 7.71 -0.87 -21.13
N SER A 383 8.08 0.41 -21.16
CA SER A 383 7.93 1.33 -20.02
C SER A 383 6.45 1.58 -19.61
N GLY A 384 5.51 1.31 -20.51
CA GLY A 384 4.07 1.37 -20.27
C GLY A 384 3.46 0.01 -19.91
N LEU A 385 4.25 -1.06 -19.87
CA LEU A 385 3.77 -2.40 -19.55
C LEU A 385 3.36 -2.47 -18.08
N VAL A 386 2.12 -2.91 -17.82
CA VAL A 386 1.57 -3.07 -16.47
C VAL A 386 1.34 -4.52 -16.07
N ALA A 387 1.23 -5.43 -17.04
CA ALA A 387 1.10 -6.86 -16.76
C ALA A 387 1.31 -7.74 -18.00
N PHE A 388 1.58 -9.03 -17.74
CA PHE A 388 1.36 -10.11 -18.70
C PHE A 388 0.20 -10.99 -18.27
N ASN A 389 -0.51 -11.54 -19.25
CA ASN A 389 -1.47 -12.61 -19.06
C ASN A 389 -1.03 -13.86 -19.80
N CYS A 390 -1.01 -15.00 -19.11
CA CYS A 390 -0.87 -16.31 -19.72
C CYS A 390 -2.18 -17.08 -19.58
N PHE A 391 -2.77 -17.45 -20.70
CA PHE A 391 -3.96 -18.27 -20.75
C PHE A 391 -3.61 -19.66 -21.28
N VAL A 392 -3.99 -20.69 -20.53
CA VAL A 392 -3.75 -22.09 -20.89
C VAL A 392 -5.04 -22.89 -20.80
N CYS A 393 -5.27 -23.77 -21.76
CA CYS A 393 -6.41 -24.69 -21.76
C CYS A 393 -5.98 -26.13 -21.60
N THR A 394 -6.72 -26.85 -20.76
CA THR A 394 -6.79 -28.31 -20.81
C THR A 394 -7.86 -28.72 -21.84
N GLN A 395 -8.44 -29.91 -21.71
CA GLN A 395 -9.48 -30.35 -22.64
C GLN A 395 -10.83 -29.65 -22.39
N GLN A 396 -11.18 -29.36 -21.14
CA GLN A 396 -12.50 -28.82 -20.77
C GLN A 396 -12.43 -27.57 -19.85
N GLU A 397 -11.23 -27.20 -19.40
CA GLU A 397 -11.03 -26.06 -18.52
C GLU A 397 -9.95 -25.13 -19.09
N GLY A 398 -10.10 -23.84 -18.80
CA GLY A 398 -9.14 -22.79 -19.15
C GLY A 398 -8.74 -22.00 -17.92
N PHE A 399 -7.46 -21.66 -17.80
CA PHE A 399 -6.89 -20.97 -16.66
C PHE A 399 -6.17 -19.70 -17.12
N MET A 400 -6.55 -18.55 -16.56
CA MET A 400 -5.91 -17.26 -16.82
C MET A 400 -4.99 -16.89 -15.68
N TYR A 401 -3.69 -16.87 -15.93
CA TYR A 401 -2.66 -16.41 -15.02
C TYR A 401 -2.27 -14.97 -15.32
N HIS A 402 -2.19 -14.16 -14.27
CA HIS A 402 -1.83 -12.76 -14.32
C HIS A 402 -0.49 -12.51 -13.63
N PHE A 403 0.37 -11.75 -14.30
CA PHE A 403 1.71 -11.38 -13.84
C PHE A 403 1.79 -9.84 -13.80
N PRO A 404 1.64 -9.20 -12.63
CA PRO A 404 1.72 -7.74 -12.53
C PRO A 404 3.16 -7.26 -12.77
N VAL A 405 3.29 -6.12 -13.44
CA VAL A 405 4.58 -5.49 -13.77
C VAL A 405 4.60 -4.08 -13.19
N GLU A 406 5.60 -3.80 -12.35
CA GLU A 406 5.88 -2.46 -11.83
C GLU A 406 7.32 -2.09 -12.21
N ASP A 407 7.53 -0.87 -12.72
CA ASP A 407 8.83 -0.37 -13.20
C ASP A 407 9.58 -1.31 -14.17
N GLY A 408 8.82 -2.11 -14.93
CA GLY A 408 9.36 -3.05 -15.91
C GLY A 408 9.85 -4.37 -15.31
N GLU A 409 9.60 -4.64 -14.03
CA GLU A 409 9.87 -5.92 -13.37
C GLU A 409 8.57 -6.66 -13.03
N VAL A 410 8.57 -7.99 -13.23
CA VAL A 410 7.43 -8.83 -12.87
C VAL A 410 7.45 -9.01 -11.36
N MET A 411 6.40 -8.55 -10.67
CA MET A 411 6.41 -8.42 -9.20
C MET A 411 6.11 -9.72 -8.47
N SER A 412 5.49 -10.70 -9.13
CA SER A 412 5.10 -11.95 -8.51
C SER A 412 5.00 -13.11 -9.50
N LEU A 413 5.10 -14.33 -8.97
CA LEU A 413 4.75 -15.54 -9.71
C LEU A 413 3.26 -15.48 -10.12
N GLY A 414 2.94 -16.05 -11.27
CA GLY A 414 1.62 -15.89 -11.88
C GLY A 414 0.47 -16.34 -10.98
N LYS A 415 -0.46 -15.43 -10.67
CA LYS A 415 -1.70 -15.73 -9.94
C LYS A 415 -2.79 -16.14 -10.93
N CYS A 416 -3.44 -17.28 -10.70
CA CYS A 416 -4.66 -17.62 -11.45
C CYS A 416 -5.79 -16.66 -11.04
N ILE A 417 -6.31 -15.87 -11.98
CA ILE A 417 -7.33 -14.83 -11.74
C ILE A 417 -8.72 -15.21 -12.28
N SER A 418 -8.82 -16.19 -13.18
CA SER A 418 -10.12 -16.68 -13.67
C SER A 418 -10.01 -18.08 -14.27
N GLU A 419 -11.07 -18.85 -14.08
CA GLU A 419 -11.25 -20.20 -14.61
C GLU A 419 -12.44 -20.24 -15.56
N TYR A 420 -12.26 -20.88 -16.71
CA TYR A 420 -13.24 -20.97 -17.79
C TYR A 420 -13.64 -22.43 -17.93
N ASN A 421 -14.93 -22.72 -17.78
CA ASN A 421 -15.47 -24.06 -17.96
C ASN A 421 -16.19 -24.13 -19.30
N PHE A 422 -15.68 -24.95 -20.21
CA PHE A 422 -16.19 -25.04 -21.58
C PHE A 422 -17.29 -26.09 -21.72
N THR A 423 -18.20 -25.91 -22.68
CA THR A 423 -19.33 -26.85 -22.86
C THR A 423 -18.92 -28.19 -23.49
N SER A 424 -17.81 -28.19 -24.24
CA SER A 424 -17.22 -29.40 -24.82
C SER A 424 -15.69 -29.24 -25.00
N THR A 425 -15.03 -30.23 -25.60
CA THR A 425 -13.57 -30.21 -25.69
C THR A 425 -13.06 -29.03 -26.52
N VAL A 426 -12.18 -28.22 -25.94
CA VAL A 426 -11.58 -27.06 -26.60
C VAL A 426 -10.57 -27.50 -27.64
N LYS A 427 -10.61 -26.86 -28.82
CA LYS A 427 -9.63 -27.03 -29.89
C LYS A 427 -8.70 -25.82 -30.01
N HIS A 428 -9.26 -24.61 -30.09
CA HIS A 428 -8.51 -23.36 -30.24
C HIS A 428 -9.10 -22.26 -29.37
N VAL A 429 -8.28 -21.29 -28.98
CA VAL A 429 -8.72 -20.14 -28.19
C VAL A 429 -8.02 -18.88 -28.67
N LEU A 430 -8.75 -17.76 -28.68
CA LEU A 430 -8.25 -16.43 -28.96
C LEU A 430 -8.56 -15.48 -27.80
N LEU A 431 -7.60 -14.59 -27.51
CA LEU A 431 -7.78 -13.47 -26.60
C LEU A 431 -7.97 -12.19 -27.41
N GLU A 432 -9.19 -11.70 -27.45
CA GLU A 432 -9.51 -10.34 -27.87
C GLU A 432 -9.25 -9.36 -26.72
N GLN A 433 -9.29 -8.03 -26.92
CA GLN A 433 -8.96 -7.04 -25.89
C GLN A 433 -9.76 -7.26 -24.59
N SER A 434 -11.06 -7.49 -24.71
CA SER A 434 -11.98 -7.61 -23.57
C SER A 434 -12.67 -8.98 -23.45
N LEU A 435 -12.56 -9.82 -24.48
CA LEU A 435 -13.27 -11.10 -24.60
C LEU A 435 -12.34 -12.28 -24.87
N LEU A 436 -12.77 -13.46 -24.46
CA LEU A 436 -12.16 -14.75 -24.79
C LEU A 436 -13.07 -15.48 -25.79
N HIS A 437 -12.53 -15.92 -26.92
CA HIS A 437 -13.26 -16.77 -27.86
C HIS A 437 -12.66 -18.17 -27.85
N ALA A 438 -13.43 -19.17 -27.45
CA ALA A 438 -13.02 -20.56 -27.43
C ALA A 438 -13.84 -21.36 -28.45
N ILE A 439 -13.16 -22.03 -29.39
CA ILE A 439 -13.81 -23.00 -30.24
C ILE A 439 -13.71 -24.39 -29.61
N THR A 440 -14.86 -24.97 -29.35
CA THR A 440 -15.04 -26.31 -28.82
C THR A 440 -15.50 -27.26 -29.92
N THR A 441 -15.62 -28.55 -29.62
CA THR A 441 -16.15 -29.53 -30.58
C THR A 441 -17.60 -29.26 -30.99
N THR A 442 -18.34 -28.51 -30.20
CA THR A 442 -19.75 -28.17 -30.44
C THR A 442 -19.94 -26.80 -31.09
N GLY A 443 -19.02 -25.86 -30.89
CA GLY A 443 -19.10 -24.54 -31.49
C GLY A 443 -18.18 -23.49 -30.88
N LEU A 444 -18.43 -22.23 -31.23
CA LEU A 444 -17.75 -21.05 -30.70
C LEU A 444 -18.45 -20.55 -29.44
N GLU A 445 -17.68 -20.36 -28.38
CA GLU A 445 -18.09 -19.83 -27.09
C GLU A 445 -17.32 -18.52 -26.81
N THR A 446 -18.03 -17.46 -26.42
CA THR A 446 -17.42 -16.16 -26.11
C THR A 446 -17.61 -15.80 -24.64
N TYR A 447 -16.54 -15.50 -23.92
CA TYR A 447 -16.53 -15.20 -22.48
C TYR A 447 -15.96 -13.81 -22.15
N THR A 448 -16.37 -13.24 -21.02
CA THR A 448 -15.77 -12.02 -20.44
C THR A 448 -14.43 -12.30 -19.73
N LEU A 449 -13.61 -11.28 -19.57
CA LEU A 449 -12.27 -11.37 -18.94
C LEU A 449 -12.19 -10.63 -17.60
N ARG A 450 -11.39 -11.14 -16.66
CA ARG A 450 -11.08 -10.48 -15.35
C ARG A 450 -9.75 -9.74 -15.31
N THR A 451 -9.11 -9.61 -16.47
CA THR A 451 -7.77 -9.04 -16.61
C THR A 451 -7.65 -7.63 -16.04
N ILE A 452 -8.61 -6.76 -16.36
CA ILE A 452 -8.54 -5.35 -15.97
C ILE A 452 -8.71 -5.15 -14.47
N ASN A 453 -9.51 -6.00 -13.82
CA ASN A 453 -9.72 -6.02 -12.39
C ASN A 453 -8.42 -6.30 -11.65
N ALA A 454 -7.62 -7.24 -12.17
CA ALA A 454 -6.38 -7.67 -11.55
C ALA A 454 -5.29 -6.57 -11.49
N ILE A 455 -5.31 -5.64 -12.44
CA ILE A 455 -4.33 -4.54 -12.51
C ILE A 455 -4.58 -3.47 -11.43
N HIS A 456 -5.84 -3.21 -11.07
CA HIS A 456 -6.22 -2.06 -10.22
C HIS A 456 -6.67 -2.45 -8.80
N ILE A 457 -6.46 -3.71 -8.37
CA ILE A 457 -6.93 -4.21 -7.05
C ILE A 457 -6.42 -3.34 -5.88
N ASN A 458 -5.24 -2.75 -6.01
CA ASN A 458 -4.56 -2.04 -4.90
C ASN A 458 -4.78 -0.52 -4.90
N ASN A 459 -5.60 0.04 -5.78
CA ASN A 459 -5.85 1.49 -5.81
C ASN A 459 -7.00 1.86 -4.86
N GLU A 460 -6.69 2.31 -3.65
CA GLU A 460 -7.69 2.69 -2.63
C GLU A 460 -8.66 3.79 -3.09
N MET A 461 -8.25 4.60 -4.07
CA MET A 461 -8.99 5.75 -4.58
C MET A 461 -10.04 5.39 -5.64
N GLU A 462 -9.95 4.22 -6.28
CA GLU A 462 -10.86 3.78 -7.34
C GLU A 462 -11.65 2.54 -6.93
N ALA A 463 -12.95 2.51 -7.23
CA ALA A 463 -13.72 1.28 -7.11
C ALA A 463 -13.40 0.35 -8.30
N CYS A 464 -13.21 -0.94 -8.01
CA CYS A 464 -13.02 -1.97 -9.01
C CYS A 464 -13.85 -3.22 -8.65
N PRO A 465 -14.46 -3.91 -9.63
CA PRO A 465 -15.19 -5.14 -9.34
C PRO A 465 -14.22 -6.24 -8.85
N PRO A 466 -14.66 -7.11 -7.93
CA PRO A 466 -13.79 -8.16 -7.37
C PRO A 466 -13.32 -9.14 -8.46
N VAL A 467 -12.08 -9.61 -8.34
CA VAL A 467 -11.49 -10.56 -9.31
C VAL A 467 -12.12 -11.95 -9.18
N ASP A 468 -12.54 -12.31 -7.97
CA ASP A 468 -13.05 -13.65 -7.64
C ASP A 468 -14.46 -13.92 -8.21
N GLU A 469 -15.09 -12.91 -8.82
CA GLU A 469 -16.39 -13.08 -9.48
C GLU A 469 -16.29 -13.98 -10.74
N PRO A 470 -17.21 -14.95 -10.91
CA PRO A 470 -17.16 -15.91 -12.00
C PRO A 470 -17.34 -15.23 -13.35
N VAL A 471 -16.59 -15.66 -14.36
CA VAL A 471 -16.70 -15.14 -15.74
C VAL A 471 -18.08 -15.42 -16.36
N CYS A 472 -18.43 -14.64 -17.37
CA CYS A 472 -19.71 -14.73 -18.06
C CYS A 472 -19.56 -15.24 -19.50
N LEU A 473 -20.39 -16.20 -19.91
CA LEU A 473 -20.58 -16.63 -21.29
C LEU A 473 -21.58 -15.69 -21.99
N LEU A 474 -21.12 -14.95 -22.99
CA LEU A 474 -21.91 -13.97 -23.77
C LEU A 474 -22.62 -14.57 -24.98
N GLY A 475 -22.13 -15.70 -25.48
CA GLY A 475 -22.80 -16.37 -26.57
C GLY A 475 -22.15 -17.67 -26.98
N LEU A 476 -23.00 -18.50 -27.60
CA LEU A 476 -22.69 -19.85 -28.05
C LEU A 476 -23.22 -19.98 -29.49
N ARG A 477 -22.34 -20.30 -30.44
CA ARG A 477 -22.72 -20.50 -31.85
C ARG A 477 -22.15 -21.80 -32.40
N PRO A 478 -22.97 -22.72 -32.93
CA PRO A 478 -22.47 -24.00 -33.43
C PRO A 478 -21.65 -23.82 -34.71
N PHE A 479 -20.53 -24.52 -34.80
CA PHE A 479 -19.70 -24.67 -36.00
C PHE A 479 -19.24 -26.13 -36.09
N LEU A 480 -19.28 -26.70 -37.29
CA LEU A 480 -18.90 -28.09 -37.54
C LEU A 480 -17.54 -28.15 -38.25
N GLY A 481 -16.76 -29.20 -37.99
CA GLY A 481 -15.51 -29.46 -38.70
C GLY A 481 -14.44 -28.37 -38.55
N VAL A 482 -14.45 -27.60 -37.45
CA VAL A 482 -13.48 -26.51 -37.25
C VAL A 482 -12.06 -27.07 -37.13
N VAL A 483 -11.16 -26.46 -37.92
CA VAL A 483 -9.74 -26.77 -38.07
C VAL A 483 -8.87 -25.73 -37.38
N ASP A 484 -9.25 -24.45 -37.42
CA ASP A 484 -8.48 -23.36 -36.81
C ASP A 484 -9.34 -22.12 -36.54
N LEU A 485 -8.80 -21.20 -35.74
CA LEU A 485 -9.45 -19.97 -35.30
C LEU A 485 -8.43 -18.81 -35.32
N LEU A 486 -8.73 -17.75 -36.08
CA LEU A 486 -7.81 -16.61 -36.27
C LEU A 486 -8.48 -15.27 -35.86
N LEU A 487 -7.67 -14.32 -35.39
CA LEU A 487 -8.10 -12.97 -35.03
C LEU A 487 -7.50 -11.95 -35.99
N THR A 488 -8.33 -11.06 -36.52
CA THR A 488 -7.93 -9.83 -37.23
C THR A 488 -8.39 -8.62 -36.42
N ASN A 489 -8.15 -7.40 -36.91
CA ASN A 489 -8.59 -6.20 -36.19
C ASN A 489 -10.11 -6.12 -36.08
N SER A 490 -10.84 -6.60 -37.09
CA SER A 490 -12.29 -6.47 -37.19
C SER A 490 -13.05 -7.80 -37.25
N TYR A 491 -12.37 -8.95 -37.37
CA TYR A 491 -13.03 -10.24 -37.53
C TYR A 491 -12.41 -11.35 -36.66
N VAL A 492 -13.28 -12.21 -36.13
CA VAL A 492 -12.94 -13.58 -35.73
C VAL A 492 -13.19 -14.49 -36.93
N VAL A 493 -12.16 -15.20 -37.37
CA VAL A 493 -12.23 -16.08 -38.54
C VAL A 493 -12.22 -17.53 -38.09
N VAL A 494 -13.30 -18.25 -38.39
CA VAL A 494 -13.41 -19.69 -38.14
C VAL A 494 -13.12 -20.44 -39.43
N LEU A 495 -12.13 -21.34 -39.39
CA LEU A 495 -11.78 -22.19 -40.52
C LEU A 495 -12.35 -23.59 -40.31
N SER A 496 -13.20 -24.07 -41.21
CA SER A 496 -13.76 -25.42 -41.14
C SER A 496 -13.43 -26.25 -42.37
N SER A 497 -13.25 -27.55 -42.20
CA SER A 497 -13.05 -28.53 -43.27
C SER A 497 -14.06 -29.67 -43.15
N SER A 498 -14.51 -30.18 -44.30
CA SER A 498 -15.42 -31.33 -44.38
C SER A 498 -14.71 -32.67 -44.15
N ASN A 499 -13.36 -32.70 -44.19
CA ASN A 499 -12.55 -33.92 -44.18
C ASN A 499 -11.75 -34.09 -42.86
N GLU A 500 -12.43 -34.37 -41.75
CA GLU A 500 -11.77 -34.59 -40.44
C GLU A 500 -10.77 -35.77 -40.42
N LYS A 501 -10.84 -36.71 -41.37
CA LYS A 501 -10.09 -37.99 -41.34
C LYS A 501 -8.69 -37.96 -41.96
N LYS A 502 -8.27 -36.88 -42.65
CA LYS A 502 -6.94 -36.80 -43.30
C LYS A 502 -5.86 -36.04 -42.50
N LEU A 503 -6.19 -35.45 -41.34
CA LEU A 503 -5.25 -34.64 -40.56
C LEU A 503 -4.16 -35.42 -39.77
N LYS A 504 -4.04 -36.75 -39.95
CA LYS A 504 -2.95 -37.55 -39.37
C LYS A 504 -1.90 -37.85 -40.43
N LYS A 505 -0.81 -37.07 -40.37
CA LYS A 505 0.42 -37.02 -41.20
C LYS A 505 0.37 -36.00 -42.35
N ASN A 506 1.03 -34.86 -42.12
CA ASN A 506 1.67 -33.95 -43.09
C ASN A 506 1.02 -33.86 -44.50
N SER A 507 -0.29 -33.66 -44.58
CA SER A 507 -1.01 -33.48 -45.84
C SER A 507 -2.03 -32.35 -45.72
N ALA A 508 -2.37 -31.76 -46.87
CA ALA A 508 -3.16 -30.52 -47.01
C ALA A 508 -4.38 -30.44 -46.09
N ILE A 509 -4.71 -29.22 -45.63
CA ILE A 509 -5.94 -28.93 -44.86
C ILE A 509 -7.20 -29.32 -45.67
N GLY A 510 -7.06 -29.29 -47.00
CA GLY A 510 -8.10 -29.62 -47.97
C GLY A 510 -9.06 -28.45 -48.18
N ASP A 511 -10.28 -28.74 -48.63
CA ASP A 511 -11.29 -27.72 -48.89
C ASP A 511 -11.74 -27.05 -47.60
N LEU A 512 -11.41 -25.77 -47.49
CA LEU A 512 -11.71 -24.91 -46.36
C LEU A 512 -12.95 -24.07 -46.64
N THR A 513 -13.84 -24.02 -45.66
CA THR A 513 -14.83 -22.95 -45.54
C THR A 513 -14.36 -21.96 -44.48
N ILE A 514 -14.29 -20.69 -44.86
CA ILE A 514 -13.82 -19.57 -44.07
C ILE A 514 -15.05 -18.77 -43.63
N TYR A 515 -15.33 -18.75 -42.33
CA TYR A 515 -16.37 -17.89 -41.75
C TYR A 515 -15.72 -16.64 -41.17
N GLY A 516 -15.98 -15.48 -41.76
CA GLY A 516 -15.58 -14.19 -41.20
C GLY A 516 -16.69 -13.63 -40.32
N LEU A 517 -16.49 -13.65 -39.01
CA LEU A 517 -17.43 -13.08 -38.02
C LEU A 517 -16.97 -11.68 -37.65
N LYS A 518 -17.72 -10.66 -38.08
CA LYS A 518 -17.36 -9.27 -37.84
C LYS A 518 -17.58 -8.91 -36.37
N LEU A 519 -16.51 -8.47 -35.70
CA LEU A 519 -16.55 -8.02 -34.31
C LEU A 519 -17.36 -6.72 -34.18
N PRO A 520 -18.16 -6.57 -33.12
CA PRO A 520 -18.88 -5.35 -32.83
C PRO A 520 -17.94 -4.27 -32.30
N SER A 521 -18.29 -3.01 -32.52
CA SER A 521 -17.65 -1.93 -31.76
C SER A 521 -17.94 -2.05 -30.26
N VAL A 522 -17.00 -1.59 -29.42
CA VAL A 522 -17.17 -1.55 -27.96
C VAL A 522 -18.46 -0.83 -27.56
N GLU A 523 -18.82 0.25 -28.27
CA GLU A 523 -20.07 0.97 -28.07
C GLU A 523 -21.30 0.12 -28.35
N SER A 524 -21.32 -0.61 -29.47
CA SER A 524 -22.47 -1.44 -29.85
C SER A 524 -22.67 -2.56 -28.83
N LEU A 525 -21.60 -3.26 -28.46
CA LEU A 525 -21.66 -4.33 -27.47
C LEU A 525 -22.07 -3.81 -26.08
N TYR A 526 -21.55 -2.65 -25.67
CA TYR A 526 -21.95 -2.00 -24.40
C TYR A 526 -23.45 -1.66 -24.39
N LYS A 527 -23.97 -1.07 -25.47
CA LYS A 527 -25.40 -0.73 -25.58
C LYS A 527 -26.29 -1.96 -25.57
N GLU A 528 -25.88 -3.05 -26.22
CA GLU A 528 -26.63 -4.31 -26.15
C GLU A 528 -26.63 -4.91 -24.75
N MET A 529 -25.48 -4.92 -24.07
CA MET A 529 -25.42 -5.34 -22.67
C MET A 529 -26.32 -4.48 -21.79
N LEU A 530 -26.28 -3.15 -21.92
CA LEU A 530 -27.16 -2.24 -21.18
C LEU A 530 -28.64 -2.47 -21.47
N TYR A 531 -29.01 -2.75 -22.72
CA TYR A 531 -30.39 -3.06 -23.09
C TYR A 531 -30.90 -4.27 -22.29
N VAL A 532 -30.10 -5.34 -22.21
CA VAL A 532 -30.41 -6.52 -21.40
C VAL A 532 -30.44 -6.17 -19.89
N CYS A 533 -29.47 -5.40 -19.39
CA CYS A 533 -29.43 -4.97 -17.99
C CYS A 533 -30.68 -4.19 -17.60
N SER A 534 -31.11 -3.25 -18.44
CA SER A 534 -32.14 -2.26 -18.12
C SER A 534 -33.49 -2.89 -17.73
N GLY A 535 -33.83 -4.05 -18.30
CA GLY A 535 -35.03 -4.82 -17.95
C GLY A 535 -35.00 -5.40 -16.53
N HIS A 536 -33.82 -5.52 -15.92
CA HIS A 536 -33.63 -6.07 -14.58
C HIS A 536 -33.40 -5.00 -13.51
N ARG A 537 -33.26 -3.72 -13.90
CA ARG A 537 -32.82 -2.62 -13.02
C ARG A 537 -33.59 -2.55 -11.70
N LEU A 538 -34.91 -2.68 -11.77
CA LEU A 538 -35.80 -2.64 -10.60
C LEU A 538 -36.38 -4.02 -10.24
N SER A 539 -36.47 -4.95 -11.20
CA SER A 539 -37.09 -6.27 -10.96
C SER A 539 -36.12 -7.29 -10.31
N CYS A 540 -34.83 -7.24 -10.65
CA CYS A 540 -33.80 -8.09 -10.07
C CYS A 540 -32.48 -7.30 -9.94
N PRO A 541 -32.33 -6.49 -8.88
CA PRO A 541 -31.18 -5.58 -8.73
C PRO A 541 -29.83 -6.30 -8.72
N THR A 542 -29.76 -7.52 -8.17
CA THR A 542 -28.53 -8.34 -8.16
C THR A 542 -28.11 -8.75 -9.57
N ALA A 543 -29.04 -9.22 -10.40
CA ALA A 543 -28.75 -9.54 -11.80
C ALA A 543 -28.38 -8.29 -12.60
N TYR A 544 -29.07 -7.16 -12.36
CA TYR A 544 -28.73 -5.87 -12.95
C TYR A 544 -27.28 -5.47 -12.65
N ASN A 545 -26.86 -5.51 -11.38
CA ASN A 545 -25.50 -5.16 -11.00
C ASN A 545 -24.47 -6.08 -11.66
N GLN A 546 -24.70 -7.40 -11.63
CA GLN A 546 -23.78 -8.36 -12.23
C GLN A 546 -23.57 -8.11 -13.72
N LEU A 547 -24.65 -7.89 -14.49
CA LEU A 547 -24.55 -7.60 -15.92
C LEU A 547 -23.92 -6.24 -16.19
N LEU A 548 -24.24 -5.24 -15.37
CA LEU A 548 -23.68 -3.89 -15.47
C LEU A 548 -22.18 -3.89 -15.17
N LEU A 549 -21.71 -4.73 -14.24
CA LEU A 549 -20.29 -4.92 -13.95
C LEU A 549 -19.58 -5.52 -15.18
N GLU A 550 -20.14 -6.54 -15.83
CA GLU A 550 -19.55 -7.08 -17.08
C GLU A 550 -19.46 -5.99 -18.19
N ALA A 551 -20.50 -5.18 -18.34
CA ALA A 551 -20.52 -4.07 -19.28
C ALA A 551 -19.51 -2.96 -18.93
N HIS A 552 -19.37 -2.65 -17.63
CA HIS A 552 -18.39 -1.69 -17.13
C HIS A 552 -16.95 -2.16 -17.41
N LEU A 553 -16.67 -3.45 -17.21
CA LEU A 553 -15.34 -4.03 -17.45
C LEU A 553 -14.94 -3.94 -18.93
N LEU A 554 -15.89 -4.18 -19.84
CA LEU A 554 -15.70 -4.04 -21.29
C LEU A 554 -15.25 -2.63 -21.70
N VAL A 555 -15.86 -1.58 -21.13
CA VAL A 555 -15.50 -0.20 -21.47
C VAL A 555 -14.23 0.23 -20.72
N ARG A 556 -14.08 -0.18 -19.46
CA ARG A 556 -12.89 0.12 -18.64
C ARG A 556 -11.62 -0.41 -19.28
N SER A 557 -11.60 -1.66 -19.75
CA SER A 557 -10.44 -2.22 -20.44
C SER A 557 -10.02 -1.37 -21.64
N SER A 558 -10.99 -0.84 -22.41
CA SER A 558 -10.73 -0.06 -23.62
C SER A 558 -10.09 1.32 -23.36
N ILE A 559 -10.28 1.89 -22.15
CA ILE A 559 -9.69 3.18 -21.77
C ILE A 559 -8.41 3.05 -20.93
N SER A 560 -8.23 1.91 -20.26
CA SER A 560 -7.13 1.70 -19.31
C SER A 560 -5.93 1.01 -19.93
N VAL A 561 -6.14 -0.02 -20.76
CA VAL A 561 -5.06 -0.86 -21.28
C VAL A 561 -5.22 -1.26 -22.74
N THR A 562 -4.09 -1.47 -23.42
CA THR A 562 -4.02 -2.02 -24.78
C THR A 562 -3.04 -3.18 -24.84
N SER A 563 -3.28 -4.14 -25.75
CA SER A 563 -2.34 -5.22 -26.06
C SER A 563 -1.54 -4.96 -27.34
N CYS A 564 -1.72 -3.81 -28.00
CA CYS A 564 -1.04 -3.46 -29.24
C CYS A 564 -0.34 -2.11 -29.13
N ASN A 565 0.91 -2.06 -29.64
CA ASN A 565 1.78 -0.88 -29.63
C ASN A 565 1.34 0.24 -30.61
N GLN A 566 0.36 0.01 -31.48
CA GLN A 566 0.12 0.86 -32.67
C GLN A 566 -1.24 1.58 -32.69
N GLN A 567 -2.14 1.33 -31.73
CA GLN A 567 -3.46 1.98 -31.71
C GLN A 567 -3.47 3.18 -30.77
N GLN A 568 -3.64 4.38 -31.33
CA GLN A 568 -4.16 5.53 -30.58
C GLN A 568 -5.65 5.28 -30.34
N PRO A 569 -6.13 5.12 -29.10
CA PRO A 569 -7.54 4.87 -28.87
C PRO A 569 -8.36 6.13 -29.22
N LEU A 570 -9.56 5.94 -29.78
CA LEU A 570 -10.61 6.95 -29.89
C LEU A 570 -11.18 7.27 -28.50
N LEU A 571 -10.32 7.86 -27.64
CA LEU A 571 -10.51 7.96 -26.19
C LEU A 571 -11.78 8.72 -25.78
N GLY A 572 -12.18 9.73 -26.56
CA GLY A 572 -13.26 10.64 -26.18
C GLY A 572 -14.61 9.95 -26.00
N GLN A 573 -15.02 9.12 -26.96
CA GLN A 573 -16.32 8.45 -26.92
C GLN A 573 -16.35 7.31 -25.88
N HIS A 574 -15.28 6.52 -25.81
CA HIS A 574 -15.15 5.41 -24.85
C HIS A 574 -15.11 5.92 -23.40
N LEU A 575 -14.47 7.08 -23.15
CA LEU A 575 -14.47 7.72 -21.84
C LEU A 575 -15.86 8.17 -21.41
N GLN A 576 -16.71 8.62 -22.34
CA GLN A 576 -18.09 8.99 -22.02
C GLN A 576 -18.91 7.76 -21.61
N LEU A 577 -18.80 6.64 -22.35
CA LEU A 577 -19.44 5.37 -21.99
C LEU A 577 -18.93 4.84 -20.65
N TYR A 578 -17.63 5.02 -20.35
CA TYR A 578 -17.07 4.66 -19.07
C TYR A 578 -17.70 5.47 -17.93
N ARG A 579 -17.78 6.80 -18.08
CA ARG A 579 -18.44 7.67 -17.10
C ARG A 579 -19.91 7.33 -16.91
N GLU A 580 -20.62 6.98 -17.98
CA GLU A 580 -22.00 6.50 -17.91
C GLU A 580 -22.10 5.19 -17.11
N SER A 581 -21.24 4.20 -17.38
CA SER A 581 -21.21 2.95 -16.64
C SER A 581 -20.94 3.16 -15.14
N CYS A 582 -20.00 4.06 -14.79
CA CYS A 582 -19.72 4.45 -13.41
C CYS A 582 -20.93 5.13 -12.76
N ALA A 583 -21.63 6.01 -13.49
CA ALA A 583 -22.82 6.68 -12.99
C ALA A 583 -23.96 5.68 -12.69
N LEU A 584 -24.14 4.66 -13.54
CA LEU A 584 -25.14 3.61 -13.32
C LEU A 584 -24.79 2.70 -12.13
N LEU A 585 -23.50 2.38 -11.93
CA LEU A 585 -23.03 1.63 -10.76
C LEU A 585 -23.16 2.45 -9.48
N SER A 586 -22.86 3.75 -9.55
CA SER A 586 -23.10 4.70 -8.46
C SER A 586 -24.58 4.68 -8.03
N ASP A 587 -25.51 4.83 -8.97
CA ASP A 587 -26.95 4.79 -8.67
C ASP A 587 -27.33 3.49 -7.95
N TYR A 588 -26.82 2.33 -8.42
CA TYR A 588 -27.10 1.03 -7.81
C TYR A 588 -26.60 0.97 -6.36
N TYR A 589 -25.31 1.23 -6.16
CA TYR A 589 -24.67 1.08 -4.84
C TYR A 589 -25.19 2.10 -3.82
N LEU A 590 -25.53 3.32 -4.23
CA LEU A 590 -26.14 4.33 -3.35
C LEU A 590 -27.61 4.02 -2.99
N THR A 591 -28.25 3.09 -3.69
CA THR A 591 -29.62 2.61 -3.38
C THR A 591 -29.62 1.26 -2.67
N SER A 592 -28.44 0.69 -2.42
CA SER A 592 -28.29 -0.56 -1.67
C SER A 592 -28.67 -0.35 -0.20
N GLU A 593 -29.24 -1.38 0.42
CA GLU A 593 -29.54 -1.40 1.86
C GLU A 593 -28.27 -1.63 2.70
N ALA A 594 -27.17 -2.10 2.08
CA ALA A 594 -25.91 -2.37 2.78
C ALA A 594 -25.03 -1.11 2.85
N GLU A 595 -24.59 -0.75 4.06
CA GLU A 595 -23.72 0.41 4.29
C GLU A 595 -22.35 0.27 3.59
N GLU A 596 -21.81 -0.95 3.50
CA GLU A 596 -20.53 -1.25 2.82
C GLU A 596 -20.54 -0.91 1.32
N ASP A 597 -21.72 -0.87 0.71
CA ASP A 597 -21.89 -0.56 -0.70
C ASP A 597 -21.87 0.94 -0.96
N TRP A 598 -22.25 1.78 0.00
CA TRP A 598 -22.30 3.24 -0.19
C TRP A 598 -20.92 3.84 -0.46
N GLU A 599 -19.85 3.26 0.12
CA GLU A 599 -18.48 3.66 -0.17
C GLU A 599 -18.12 3.40 -1.64
N LYS A 600 -18.51 2.24 -2.19
CA LYS A 600 -18.33 1.94 -3.61
C LYS A 600 -19.15 2.89 -4.48
N GLY A 601 -20.39 3.17 -4.07
CA GLY A 601 -21.26 4.14 -4.74
C GLY A 601 -20.65 5.54 -4.81
N TYR A 602 -20.03 6.01 -3.72
CA TYR A 602 -19.28 7.26 -3.69
C TYR A 602 -18.10 7.23 -4.68
N LYS A 603 -17.25 6.20 -4.61
CA LYS A 603 -16.08 6.06 -5.52
C LYS A 603 -16.50 6.05 -6.99
N TYR A 604 -17.54 5.29 -7.36
CA TYR A 604 -18.08 5.28 -8.73
C TYR A 604 -18.64 6.64 -9.15
N SER A 605 -19.25 7.42 -8.24
CA SER A 605 -19.74 8.77 -8.54
C SER A 605 -18.60 9.72 -8.89
N VAL A 606 -17.48 9.63 -8.15
CA VAL A 606 -16.27 10.40 -8.42
C VAL A 606 -15.65 9.99 -9.77
N MET A 607 -15.54 8.69 -10.03
CA MET A 607 -15.04 8.16 -11.31
C MET A 607 -15.90 8.58 -12.52
N ALA A 608 -17.21 8.73 -12.32
CA ALA A 608 -18.12 9.26 -13.32
C ALA A 608 -17.98 10.79 -13.55
N GLY A 609 -17.34 11.50 -12.63
CA GLY A 609 -17.24 12.96 -12.64
C GLY A 609 -18.56 13.67 -12.33
N LEU A 610 -19.41 13.08 -11.48
CA LEU A 610 -20.72 13.63 -11.13
C LEU A 610 -20.59 14.71 -10.04
N SER A 611 -21.32 15.82 -10.22
CA SER A 611 -21.50 16.79 -9.15
C SER A 611 -22.57 16.33 -8.15
N PRO A 612 -22.59 16.88 -6.91
CA PRO A 612 -23.63 16.54 -5.94
C PRO A 612 -25.06 16.80 -6.42
N THR A 613 -25.26 17.84 -7.23
CA THR A 613 -26.57 18.13 -7.83
C THR A 613 -27.00 17.07 -8.83
N MET A 614 -26.07 16.60 -9.67
CA MET A 614 -26.35 15.52 -10.62
C MET A 614 -26.75 14.23 -9.91
N VAL A 615 -26.05 13.84 -8.84
CA VAL A 615 -26.41 12.64 -8.05
C VAL A 615 -27.80 12.78 -7.44
N MET A 616 -28.13 13.93 -6.85
CA MET A 616 -29.46 14.18 -6.30
C MET A 616 -30.56 14.05 -7.36
N ASP A 617 -30.37 14.63 -8.55
CA ASP A 617 -31.37 14.59 -9.62
C ASP A 617 -31.54 13.17 -10.20
N ARG A 618 -30.44 12.40 -10.30
CA ARG A 618 -30.46 11.00 -10.72
C ARG A 618 -31.23 10.12 -9.75
N LEU A 619 -30.95 10.23 -8.45
CA LEU A 619 -31.66 9.45 -7.43
C LEU A 619 -33.13 9.82 -7.33
N LYS A 620 -33.49 11.11 -7.48
CA LYS A 620 -34.91 11.54 -7.56
C LYS A 620 -35.62 10.93 -8.77
N LYS A 621 -34.97 10.92 -9.94
CA LYS A 621 -35.53 10.29 -11.14
C LYS A 621 -35.74 8.80 -10.93
N LEU A 622 -34.75 8.11 -10.34
CA LEU A 622 -34.86 6.69 -10.04
C LEU A 622 -35.99 6.39 -9.05
N GLU A 623 -36.20 7.24 -8.05
CA GLU A 623 -37.31 7.12 -7.10
C GLU A 623 -38.67 7.32 -7.78
N ALA A 624 -38.76 8.23 -8.77
CA ALA A 624 -39.95 8.40 -9.58
C ALA A 624 -40.23 7.17 -10.46
N ASP A 625 -39.21 6.67 -11.17
CA ASP A 625 -39.30 5.47 -12.02
C ASP A 625 -39.74 4.24 -11.20
N ALA A 626 -39.21 4.08 -9.98
CA ALA A 626 -39.58 2.99 -9.07
C ALA A 626 -41.04 3.09 -8.59
N LYS A 627 -41.50 4.31 -8.26
CA LYS A 627 -42.89 4.56 -7.86
C LYS A 627 -43.88 4.24 -8.98
N GLU A 628 -43.55 4.55 -10.23
CA GLU A 628 -44.39 4.19 -11.39
C GLU A 628 -44.57 2.67 -11.53
N MET A 629 -43.55 1.88 -11.16
CA MET A 629 -43.58 0.42 -11.16
C MET A 629 -44.13 -0.20 -9.86
N GLY A 630 -44.54 0.62 -8.88
CA GLY A 630 -45.03 0.13 -7.58
C GLY A 630 -43.94 -0.42 -6.66
N ILE A 631 -42.67 -0.07 -6.89
CA ILE A 631 -41.52 -0.52 -6.10
C ILE A 631 -41.03 0.64 -5.23
N THR A 632 -40.77 0.37 -3.95
CA THR A 632 -40.20 1.36 -3.02
C THR A 632 -38.69 1.16 -2.90
N ILE A 633 -37.90 2.21 -3.14
CA ILE A 633 -36.45 2.20 -2.98
C ILE A 633 -36.02 3.21 -1.91
N ASN A 634 -35.01 2.87 -1.11
CA ASN A 634 -34.43 3.79 -0.12
C ASN A 634 -33.26 4.55 -0.75
N THR A 635 -33.49 5.81 -1.12
CA THR A 635 -32.44 6.71 -1.65
C THR A 635 -31.82 7.60 -0.58
N LYS A 636 -32.40 7.66 0.62
CA LYS A 636 -32.09 8.68 1.62
C LYS A 636 -30.77 8.43 2.32
N GLU A 637 -30.53 7.19 2.73
CA GLU A 637 -29.35 6.80 3.50
C GLU A 637 -28.07 6.90 2.66
N GLY A 638 -28.05 6.27 1.48
CA GLY A 638 -26.90 6.36 0.57
C GLY A 638 -26.65 7.79 0.07
N LEU A 639 -27.69 8.60 -0.20
CA LEU A 639 -27.51 10.02 -0.53
C LEU A 639 -26.92 10.79 0.66
N GLY A 640 -27.37 10.51 1.88
CA GLY A 640 -26.82 11.10 3.10
C GLY A 640 -25.34 10.80 3.27
N PHE A 641 -24.94 9.54 3.06
CA PHE A 641 -23.55 9.11 3.06
C PHE A 641 -22.72 9.82 1.98
N PHE A 642 -23.21 9.84 0.74
CA PHE A 642 -22.53 10.51 -0.38
C PHE A 642 -22.28 11.99 -0.10
N LEU A 643 -23.31 12.72 0.37
CA LEU A 643 -23.19 14.15 0.68
C LEU A 643 -22.26 14.42 1.87
N LYS A 644 -22.25 13.54 2.88
CA LYS A 644 -21.30 13.57 3.98
C LYS A 644 -19.86 13.43 3.47
N GLU A 645 -19.58 12.42 2.64
CA GLU A 645 -18.24 12.21 2.09
C GLU A 645 -17.79 13.37 1.20
N CYS A 646 -18.68 13.91 0.37
CA CYS A 646 -18.39 15.12 -0.42
C CYS A 646 -18.03 16.32 0.46
N LEU A 647 -18.67 16.47 1.63
CA LEU A 647 -18.39 17.57 2.55
C LEU A 647 -17.04 17.39 3.28
N ILE A 648 -16.71 16.16 3.65
CA ILE A 648 -15.45 15.83 4.36
C ILE A 648 -14.25 15.98 3.43
N LYS A 649 -14.38 15.52 2.18
CA LYS A 649 -13.31 15.54 1.15
C LYS A 649 -13.33 16.81 0.29
N CYS A 650 -14.15 17.80 0.64
CA CYS A 650 -14.22 19.07 -0.08
C CYS A 650 -12.92 19.85 0.14
N ASP A 651 -12.14 20.09 -0.93
CA ASP A 651 -11.02 21.01 -0.88
C ASP A 651 -11.54 22.44 -0.62
N GLU A 652 -10.78 23.27 0.09
CA GLU A 652 -11.21 24.61 0.50
C GLU A 652 -11.61 25.55 -0.66
N ASP A 653 -11.03 25.33 -1.85
CA ASP A 653 -11.33 26.09 -3.07
C ASP A 653 -12.61 25.59 -3.77
N SER A 654 -13.10 24.40 -3.41
CA SER A 654 -14.33 23.80 -3.93
C SER A 654 -15.49 24.07 -2.98
N SER A 655 -16.49 24.81 -3.43
CA SER A 655 -17.71 25.04 -2.63
C SER A 655 -18.77 23.99 -2.98
N LEU A 656 -19.30 23.33 -1.95
CA LEU A 656 -20.44 22.42 -2.11
C LEU A 656 -21.70 23.24 -2.45
N PRO A 657 -22.53 22.84 -3.44
CA PRO A 657 -23.73 23.59 -3.78
C PRO A 657 -24.70 23.73 -2.58
N THR A 658 -25.24 24.93 -2.38
CA THR A 658 -26.20 25.27 -1.30
C THR A 658 -27.36 24.29 -1.20
N GLY A 659 -27.88 23.82 -2.34
CA GLY A 659 -28.97 22.83 -2.37
C GLY A 659 -28.59 21.48 -1.79
N ALA A 660 -27.35 21.02 -2.02
CA ALA A 660 -26.84 19.76 -1.47
C ALA A 660 -26.67 19.85 0.05
N LEU A 661 -26.20 21.01 0.55
CA LEU A 661 -25.98 21.23 1.97
C LEU A 661 -27.30 21.32 2.76
N ASN A 662 -28.31 22.01 2.21
CA ASN A 662 -29.66 22.00 2.77
C ASN A 662 -30.26 20.59 2.80
N ARG A 663 -30.05 19.80 1.74
CA ARG A 663 -30.54 18.42 1.69
C ARG A 663 -29.85 17.53 2.72
N LEU A 664 -28.54 17.67 2.92
CA LEU A 664 -27.81 16.97 3.97
C LEU A 664 -28.36 17.31 5.37
N LEU A 665 -28.64 18.59 5.65
CA LEU A 665 -29.23 19.02 6.91
C LEU A 665 -30.67 18.53 7.12
N GLU A 666 -31.44 18.36 6.04
CA GLU A 666 -32.76 17.74 6.08
C GLU A 666 -32.66 16.24 6.40
N LEU A 667 -31.74 15.53 5.73
CA LEU A 667 -31.49 14.10 5.97
C LEU A 667 -30.92 13.85 7.37
N ALA A 668 -30.13 14.77 7.92
CA ALA A 668 -29.58 14.67 9.27
C ALA A 668 -30.61 14.92 10.40
N GLN A 669 -31.84 15.34 10.08
CA GLN A 669 -32.90 15.53 11.09
C GLN A 669 -33.64 14.24 11.45
N THR A 670 -33.48 13.16 10.66
CA THR A 670 -34.07 11.86 10.99
C THR A 670 -33.27 11.18 12.10
N PRO A 671 -33.93 10.62 13.13
CA PRO A 671 -33.25 9.98 14.26
C PRO A 671 -32.43 8.77 13.75
N GLN A 672 -31.13 8.73 14.08
CA GLN A 672 -30.27 7.58 13.83
C GLN A 672 -30.39 6.55 14.97
N PRO A 673 -30.18 5.25 14.70
CA PRO A 673 -30.25 4.20 15.72
C PRO A 673 -29.22 4.36 16.85
N ASP A 674 -28.09 5.03 16.58
CA ASP A 674 -26.94 5.10 17.49
C ASP A 674 -26.97 6.25 18.51
N SER A 675 -28.11 6.95 18.69
CA SER A 675 -28.26 8.06 19.64
C SER A 675 -27.28 9.25 19.46
N SER A 676 -26.48 9.27 18.38
CA SER A 676 -25.51 10.34 18.10
C SER A 676 -26.02 11.27 17.00
N CYS A 677 -25.81 12.59 17.18
CA CYS A 677 -26.25 13.58 16.22
C CYS A 677 -25.25 13.67 15.05
N LEU A 678 -25.67 13.27 13.85
CA LEU A 678 -24.86 13.37 12.63
C LEU A 678 -24.37 14.80 12.38
N VAL A 679 -25.22 15.80 12.65
CA VAL A 679 -24.88 17.23 12.47
C VAL A 679 -23.70 17.63 13.36
N SER A 680 -23.64 17.15 14.60
CA SER A 680 -22.55 17.43 15.52
C SER A 680 -21.22 16.91 14.98
N THR A 681 -21.20 15.67 14.47
CA THR A 681 -20.02 15.08 13.82
C THR A 681 -19.56 15.92 12.62
N LEU A 682 -20.48 16.29 11.73
CA LEU A 682 -20.17 17.02 10.50
C LEU A 682 -19.65 18.44 10.77
N VAL A 683 -20.19 19.13 11.78
CA VAL A 683 -19.76 20.48 12.19
C VAL A 683 -18.31 20.46 12.69
N LEU A 684 -17.93 19.43 13.44
CA LEU A 684 -16.56 19.27 13.92
C LEU A 684 -15.61 18.93 12.77
N GLN A 685 -16.04 18.10 11.82
CA GLN A 685 -15.22 17.66 10.68
C GLN A 685 -15.04 18.72 9.59
N SER A 686 -16.05 19.54 9.27
CA SER A 686 -16.00 20.47 8.13
C SER A 686 -16.23 21.93 8.53
N PRO A 687 -15.34 22.87 8.14
CA PRO A 687 -15.51 24.29 8.42
C PRO A 687 -16.64 24.93 7.58
N LEU A 688 -17.03 24.32 6.45
CA LEU A 688 -18.07 24.86 5.55
C LEU A 688 -19.44 24.94 6.22
N LEU A 689 -19.81 23.93 7.02
CA LEU A 689 -21.05 23.92 7.81
C LEU A 689 -21.05 24.94 8.95
N ARG A 690 -19.87 25.37 9.43
CA ARG A 690 -19.77 26.42 10.45
C ARG A 690 -20.05 27.80 9.85
N GLN A 691 -19.91 27.95 8.54
CA GLN A 691 -20.20 29.20 7.84
C GLN A 691 -21.61 29.19 7.24
N PHE A 692 -22.09 28.03 6.82
CA PHE A 692 -23.39 27.85 6.16
C PHE A 692 -24.47 27.32 7.11
N SER A 693 -25.61 28.03 7.20
CA SER A 693 -26.81 27.60 7.94
C SER A 693 -26.59 27.27 9.43
N THR A 694 -25.73 28.05 10.09
CA THR A 694 -25.44 27.93 11.53
C THR A 694 -26.69 27.90 12.42
N GLU A 695 -27.74 28.64 12.09
CA GLU A 695 -28.98 28.68 12.90
C GLU A 695 -29.73 27.35 12.89
N THR A 696 -29.80 26.69 11.73
CA THR A 696 -30.48 25.40 11.63
C THR A 696 -29.68 24.32 12.34
N SER A 697 -28.35 24.34 12.22
CA SER A 697 -27.46 23.39 12.90
C SER A 697 -27.56 23.55 14.42
N ILE A 698 -27.53 24.79 14.93
CA ILE A 698 -27.75 25.09 16.36
C ILE A 698 -29.12 24.55 16.80
N ARG A 699 -30.19 24.79 16.03
CA ARG A 699 -31.55 24.32 16.36
C ARG A 699 -31.64 22.80 16.42
N ILE A 700 -31.01 22.08 15.49
CA ILE A 700 -31.01 20.62 15.44
C ILE A 700 -30.27 20.04 16.64
N ILE A 701 -29.06 20.52 16.92
CA ILE A 701 -28.23 20.03 18.04
C ILE A 701 -28.89 20.36 19.38
N THR A 702 -29.41 21.58 19.55
CA THR A 702 -30.11 21.97 20.78
C THR A 702 -31.36 21.13 21.03
N ARG A 703 -32.08 20.75 19.98
CA ARG A 703 -33.22 19.83 20.09
C ARG A 703 -32.76 18.43 20.51
N HIS A 704 -31.71 17.91 19.90
CA HIS A 704 -31.14 16.60 20.24
C HIS A 704 -30.70 16.53 21.72
N ILE A 705 -29.99 17.54 22.22
CA ILE A 705 -29.58 17.63 23.64
C ILE A 705 -30.78 17.64 24.59
N LYS A 706 -31.91 18.25 24.19
CA LYS A 706 -33.13 18.31 25.01
C LYS A 706 -33.96 17.03 24.97
N GLU A 707 -33.90 16.29 23.87
CA GLU A 707 -34.66 15.05 23.64
C GLU A 707 -33.90 13.81 24.15
N SER A 708 -32.58 13.88 24.33
CA SER A 708 -31.74 12.78 24.83
C SER A 708 -31.76 12.67 26.36
N ASP A 709 -31.80 11.43 26.87
CA ASP A 709 -31.72 11.12 28.31
C ASP A 709 -30.34 11.38 28.94
N ALA A 710 -29.29 11.41 28.11
CA ALA A 710 -27.91 11.69 28.53
C ALA A 710 -27.25 12.74 27.62
N VAL A 711 -26.48 13.65 28.24
CA VAL A 711 -25.74 14.69 27.50
C VAL A 711 -24.51 14.08 26.83
N ASP A 712 -24.46 14.13 25.50
CA ASP A 712 -23.30 13.73 24.71
C ASP A 712 -22.27 14.88 24.62
N PRO A 713 -21.03 14.70 25.11
CA PRO A 713 -19.96 15.69 24.96
C PRO A 713 -19.69 16.11 23.51
N GLN A 714 -19.98 15.26 22.53
CA GLN A 714 -19.82 15.59 21.11
C GLN A 714 -20.79 16.69 20.65
N ASP A 715 -22.03 16.63 21.12
CA ASP A 715 -23.05 17.65 20.83
C ASP A 715 -22.71 18.98 21.48
N CYS A 716 -22.25 18.94 22.73
CA CYS A 716 -21.81 20.13 23.46
C CYS A 716 -20.62 20.80 22.76
N LEU A 717 -19.61 20.03 22.35
CA LEU A 717 -18.44 20.57 21.65
C LEU A 717 -18.83 21.19 20.29
N ALA A 718 -19.67 20.51 19.50
CA ALA A 718 -20.15 21.05 18.23
C ALA A 718 -20.95 22.35 18.42
N LEU A 719 -21.81 22.40 19.45
CA LEU A 719 -22.59 23.60 19.79
C LEU A 719 -21.71 24.77 20.26
N CYS A 720 -20.67 24.49 21.06
CA CYS A 720 -19.67 25.49 21.45
C CYS A 720 -18.99 26.11 20.23
N VAL A 721 -18.53 25.29 19.28
CA VAL A 721 -17.89 25.75 18.04
C VAL A 721 -18.84 26.62 17.20
N LEU A 722 -20.12 26.25 17.12
CA LEU A 722 -21.14 27.05 16.41
C LEU A 722 -21.41 28.39 17.10
N TYR A 723 -21.51 28.43 18.44
CA TYR A 723 -21.69 29.69 19.16
C TYR A 723 -20.47 30.61 19.06
N ILE A 724 -19.26 30.06 19.10
CA ILE A 724 -18.02 30.81 18.85
C ILE A 724 -18.03 31.41 17.45
N SER A 725 -18.45 30.67 16.42
CA SER A 725 -18.56 31.19 15.04
C SER A 725 -19.55 32.36 14.90
N ARG A 726 -20.51 32.48 15.81
CA ARG A 726 -21.50 33.57 15.91
C ARG A 726 -21.09 34.68 16.90
N SER A 727 -19.87 34.62 17.44
CA SER A 727 -19.36 35.53 18.48
C SER A 727 -20.20 35.53 19.78
N LYS A 728 -20.89 34.43 20.08
CA LYS A 728 -21.70 34.23 21.30
C LYS A 728 -20.92 33.44 22.36
N ILE A 729 -19.84 34.03 22.88
CA ILE A 729 -18.90 33.33 23.78
C ILE A 729 -19.56 32.93 25.11
N ASN A 730 -20.48 33.76 25.63
CA ASN A 730 -21.21 33.46 26.87
C ASN A 730 -22.09 32.21 26.75
N ASP A 731 -22.75 32.03 25.60
CA ASP A 731 -23.59 30.85 25.34
C ASP A 731 -22.73 29.59 25.19
N ALA A 732 -21.57 29.71 24.52
CA ALA A 732 -20.59 28.63 24.44
C ALA A 732 -20.06 28.23 25.84
N SER A 733 -19.78 29.21 26.71
CA SER A 733 -19.39 28.95 28.10
C SER A 733 -20.46 28.18 28.85
N GLN A 734 -21.73 28.56 28.71
CA GLN A 734 -22.83 27.87 29.40
C GLN A 734 -22.97 26.42 28.95
N VAL A 735 -22.76 26.13 27.67
CA VAL A 735 -22.79 24.75 27.13
C VAL A 735 -21.64 23.92 27.70
N LEU A 736 -20.45 24.49 27.82
CA LEU A 736 -19.29 23.80 28.40
C LEU A 736 -19.49 23.49 29.90
N ASP A 737 -20.21 24.36 30.61
CA ASP A 737 -20.57 24.18 32.02
C ASP A 737 -21.58 23.02 32.24
N ILE A 738 -22.28 22.55 31.20
CA ILE A 738 -23.18 21.37 31.27
C ILE A 738 -22.39 20.07 31.51
N LEU A 739 -21.14 20.01 31.05
CA LEU A 739 -20.28 18.83 31.18
C LEU A 739 -19.64 18.78 32.57
N GLY A 740 -19.45 17.57 33.12
CA GLY A 740 -18.77 17.39 34.41
C GLY A 740 -17.29 17.82 34.38
N GLU A 741 -16.74 18.19 35.54
CA GLU A 741 -15.30 18.48 35.68
C GLU A 741 -14.47 17.20 35.43
N ASN A 742 -13.48 17.26 34.52
CA ASN A 742 -12.63 16.13 34.08
C ASN A 742 -13.34 14.99 33.30
N ASP A 743 -14.23 15.30 32.35
CA ASP A 743 -14.82 14.27 31.48
C ASP A 743 -13.80 13.76 30.44
N GLU A 744 -13.30 12.53 30.62
CA GLU A 744 -12.35 11.89 29.70
C GLU A 744 -12.87 11.80 28.25
N ARG A 745 -14.19 11.74 28.05
CA ARG A 745 -14.80 11.70 26.71
C ARG A 745 -14.58 13.01 25.96
N LEU A 746 -14.59 14.15 26.64
CA LEU A 746 -14.28 15.45 26.05
C LEU A 746 -12.80 15.52 25.63
N ILE A 747 -11.89 15.02 26.45
CA ILE A 747 -10.45 14.96 26.14
C ILE A 747 -10.21 14.12 24.88
N ASN A 748 -10.83 12.95 24.80
CA ASN A 748 -10.73 12.07 23.62
C ASN A 748 -11.29 12.73 22.34
N LEU A 749 -12.39 13.49 22.45
CA LEU A 749 -12.97 14.23 21.33
C LEU A 749 -12.07 15.40 20.89
N LEU A 750 -11.50 16.15 21.82
CA LEU A 750 -10.55 17.23 21.52
C LEU A 750 -9.26 16.69 20.89
N LEU A 751 -8.80 15.50 21.29
CA LEU A 751 -7.69 14.81 20.62
C LEU A 751 -8.06 14.37 19.19
N LYS A 752 -9.28 13.88 18.98
CA LYS A 752 -9.78 13.51 17.64
C LYS A 752 -9.90 14.73 16.71
N TYR A 753 -10.35 15.88 17.23
CA TYR A 753 -10.57 17.11 16.47
C TYR A 753 -9.61 18.23 16.88
N TRP A 754 -8.33 17.88 17.06
CA TRP A 754 -7.32 18.80 17.62
C TRP A 754 -7.06 20.05 16.76
N THR A 755 -7.32 19.99 15.46
CA THR A 755 -7.16 21.13 14.54
C THR A 755 -8.07 22.31 14.91
N LEU A 756 -9.15 22.08 15.65
CA LEU A 756 -10.04 23.13 16.16
C LEU A 756 -9.38 24.04 17.22
N LEU A 757 -8.26 23.61 17.80
CA LEU A 757 -7.55 24.35 18.86
C LEU A 757 -6.69 25.51 18.33
N PHE A 758 -6.48 25.57 17.01
CA PHE A 758 -5.54 26.50 16.38
C PHE A 758 -6.23 27.33 15.30
N ASP A 759 -5.83 28.59 15.17
CA ASP A 759 -6.27 29.54 14.14
C ASP A 759 -5.05 30.18 13.44
N SER A 760 -5.19 30.60 12.18
CA SER A 760 -4.12 31.29 11.43
C SER A 760 -4.18 32.81 11.63
N THR A 761 -3.03 33.42 11.94
CA THR A 761 -2.89 34.89 12.06
C THR A 761 -2.69 35.60 10.72
N LYS A 762 -2.28 34.87 9.66
CA LYS A 762 -2.15 35.40 8.30
C LYS A 762 -3.48 35.18 7.57
N GLN A 763 -4.07 36.24 6.99
CA GLN A 763 -5.15 36.11 6.00
C GLN A 763 -4.61 35.43 4.73
N MET A 764 -4.44 34.11 4.79
CA MET A 764 -4.02 33.27 3.68
C MET A 764 -4.69 31.90 3.87
N SER A 765 -5.17 31.34 2.76
CA SER A 765 -5.95 30.10 2.59
C SER A 765 -5.83 29.07 3.73
N LYS A 766 -6.97 28.73 4.34
CA LYS A 766 -7.15 27.92 5.56
C LYS A 766 -6.89 26.42 5.36
N LYS A 767 -5.85 25.98 4.64
CA LYS A 767 -5.61 24.54 4.42
C LYS A 767 -5.80 23.68 5.69
N CYS A 768 -6.77 22.75 5.66
CA CYS A 768 -7.10 21.85 6.77
C CYS A 768 -6.12 20.67 6.94
N SER A 769 -4.91 20.75 6.37
CA SER A 769 -3.85 19.77 6.55
C SER A 769 -2.57 20.50 6.97
N PHE A 770 -2.20 20.43 8.24
CA PHE A 770 -0.94 20.95 8.74
C PHE A 770 0.21 20.06 8.23
N GLY A 771 0.89 20.49 7.17
CA GLY A 771 2.07 19.84 6.64
C GLY A 771 3.33 20.22 7.42
N LYS A 772 4.42 19.49 7.15
CA LYS A 772 5.76 19.77 7.69
C LYS A 772 6.26 21.11 7.12
N GLY A 773 6.03 22.21 7.83
CA GLY A 773 6.42 23.57 7.43
C GLY A 773 5.33 24.64 7.53
N ASP A 774 4.08 24.29 7.85
CA ASP A 774 2.91 25.21 7.85
C ASP A 774 2.61 25.87 9.22
N TRP A 775 3.44 25.64 10.25
CA TRP A 775 3.18 26.12 11.62
C TRP A 775 3.53 27.60 11.87
N ASP A 776 4.15 28.27 10.89
CA ASP A 776 4.56 29.66 11.00
C ASP A 776 3.39 30.66 10.85
N GLY A 777 2.93 31.19 11.98
CA GLY A 777 1.83 32.15 12.07
C GLY A 777 0.52 31.56 12.61
N LEU A 778 0.55 30.38 13.22
CA LEU A 778 -0.60 29.86 13.98
C LEU A 778 -0.66 30.46 15.38
N THR A 779 -1.88 30.63 15.89
CA THR A 779 -2.22 31.08 17.24
C THR A 779 -3.31 30.19 17.84
N LEU A 780 -3.60 30.35 19.13
CA LEU A 780 -4.70 29.63 19.78
C LEU A 780 -6.06 30.14 19.29
N SER A 781 -6.96 29.21 18.97
CA SER A 781 -8.32 29.55 18.54
C SER A 781 -9.17 30.11 19.69
N GLU A 782 -10.28 30.76 19.37
CA GLU A 782 -11.25 31.23 20.40
C GLU A 782 -11.82 30.07 21.25
N LEU A 783 -11.86 28.85 20.72
CA LEU A 783 -12.19 27.66 21.51
C LEU A 783 -11.11 27.36 22.55
N SER A 784 -9.84 27.44 22.16
CA SER A 784 -8.70 27.28 23.09
C SER A 784 -8.70 28.37 24.16
N VAL A 785 -9.05 29.61 23.82
CA VAL A 785 -9.20 30.70 24.81
C VAL A 785 -10.28 30.38 25.84
N LEU A 786 -11.46 29.93 25.39
CA LEU A 786 -12.54 29.50 26.29
C LEU A 786 -12.10 28.33 27.18
N LEU A 787 -11.36 27.37 26.63
CA LEU A 787 -10.81 26.25 27.39
C LEU A 787 -9.74 26.71 28.40
N ILE A 788 -8.92 27.72 28.10
CA ILE A 788 -7.97 28.30 29.06
C ILE A 788 -8.70 28.87 30.28
N GLU A 789 -9.85 29.53 30.07
CA GLU A 789 -10.61 30.15 31.17
C GLU A 789 -11.38 29.12 32.00
N LYS A 790 -12.00 28.14 31.35
CA LYS A 790 -12.94 27.21 32.00
C LYS A 790 -12.36 25.84 32.31
N ARG A 791 -11.48 25.31 31.46
CA ARG A 791 -10.93 23.95 31.50
C ARG A 791 -9.41 23.91 31.24
N PRO A 792 -8.59 24.67 32.00
CA PRO A 792 -7.17 24.82 31.70
C PRO A 792 -6.40 23.49 31.82
N LYS A 793 -6.78 22.63 32.76
CA LYS A 793 -6.17 21.30 32.92
C LYS A 793 -6.43 20.43 31.69
N ASP A 794 -7.68 20.30 31.27
CA ASP A 794 -8.08 19.45 30.13
C ASP A 794 -7.32 19.87 28.85
N LEU A 795 -7.20 21.17 28.58
CA LEU A 795 -6.43 21.68 27.44
C LEU A 795 -4.95 21.29 27.52
N ALA A 796 -4.32 21.44 28.68
CA ALA A 796 -2.91 21.06 28.86
C ALA A 796 -2.69 19.55 28.64
N ILE A 797 -3.65 18.72 29.07
CA ILE A 797 -3.62 17.27 28.82
C ILE A 797 -3.68 16.99 27.32
N VAL A 798 -4.66 17.55 26.62
CA VAL A 798 -4.83 17.35 25.16
C VAL A 798 -3.55 17.76 24.42
N LEU A 799 -3.01 18.95 24.68
CA LEU A 799 -1.79 19.43 24.03
C LEU A 799 -0.59 18.51 24.30
N SER A 800 -0.44 18.00 25.53
CA SER A 800 0.67 17.09 25.86
C SER A 800 0.52 15.72 25.17
N SER A 801 -0.71 15.20 25.07
CA SER A 801 -1.00 13.92 24.41
C SER A 801 -0.85 13.98 22.89
N LEU A 802 -0.97 15.15 22.26
CA LEU A 802 -0.67 15.33 20.82
C LEU A 802 0.81 15.06 20.51
N ILE A 803 1.70 15.36 21.46
CA ILE A 803 3.14 15.12 21.34
C ILE A 803 3.47 13.67 21.69
N ILE A 804 3.07 13.22 22.89
CA ILE A 804 3.51 11.93 23.45
C ILE A 804 2.80 10.76 22.76
N ASN A 805 1.46 10.77 22.75
CA ASN A 805 0.68 9.59 22.35
C ASN A 805 0.46 9.51 20.83
N LEU A 806 0.20 10.66 20.20
CA LEU A 806 -0.17 10.72 18.78
C LEU A 806 1.01 11.05 17.85
N GLY A 807 2.07 11.69 18.36
CA GLY A 807 3.19 12.16 17.53
C GLY A 807 2.79 13.13 16.42
N ALA A 808 1.62 13.76 16.53
CA ALA A 808 1.02 14.58 15.47
C ALA A 808 1.66 15.98 15.37
N VAL A 809 2.20 16.49 16.49
CA VAL A 809 2.75 17.84 16.62
C VAL A 809 4.05 17.78 17.43
N LYS A 810 5.00 18.67 17.15
CA LYS A 810 6.27 18.81 17.90
C LYS A 810 6.16 19.86 19.01
N LEU A 811 7.03 19.74 20.01
CA LEU A 811 7.13 20.73 21.09
C LEU A 811 7.41 22.15 20.58
N GLU A 812 8.31 22.29 19.61
CA GLU A 812 8.66 23.57 18.97
C GLU A 812 7.44 24.27 18.37
N GLU A 813 6.57 23.51 17.70
CA GLU A 813 5.38 24.03 17.04
C GLU A 813 4.35 24.55 18.06
N ILE A 814 4.12 23.82 19.16
CA ILE A 814 3.22 24.29 20.23
C ILE A 814 3.80 25.49 20.96
N LEU A 815 5.10 25.51 21.25
CA LEU A 815 5.75 26.67 21.88
C LEU A 815 5.63 27.92 20.99
N GLN A 816 5.81 27.78 19.68
CA GLN A 816 5.63 28.88 18.73
C GLN A 816 4.19 29.41 18.74
N VAL A 817 3.18 28.54 18.83
CA VAL A 817 1.76 28.95 18.96
C VAL A 817 1.53 29.79 20.22
N PHE A 818 2.06 29.38 21.38
CA PHE A 818 1.96 30.16 22.61
C PHE A 818 2.70 31.50 22.50
N LEU A 819 3.87 31.53 21.88
CA LEU A 819 4.64 32.76 21.65
C LEU A 819 3.92 33.74 20.72
N ASN A 820 3.18 33.26 19.72
CA ASN A 820 2.34 34.09 18.86
C ASN A 820 1.10 34.62 19.59
N TYR A 821 0.55 33.84 20.53
CA TYR A 821 -0.65 34.20 21.27
C TYR A 821 -0.40 35.24 22.38
N LEU A 822 0.68 35.10 23.14
CA LEU A 822 0.98 35.92 24.33
C LEU A 822 0.99 37.44 24.08
N PRO A 823 1.60 37.97 23.00
CA PRO A 823 1.60 39.42 22.72
C PRO A 823 0.21 40.02 22.47
N ILE A 824 -0.77 39.22 22.05
CA ILE A 824 -2.06 39.70 21.53
C ILE A 824 -3.05 40.06 22.67
N ARG A 825 -2.88 39.53 23.89
CA ARG A 825 -3.88 39.63 24.99
C ARG A 825 -3.32 40.13 26.34
N MET A 826 -2.25 40.94 26.33
CA MET A 826 -1.50 41.44 27.51
C MET A 826 -2.26 42.35 28.54
N SER A 827 -3.56 42.16 28.79
CA SER A 827 -4.29 43.00 29.75
C SER A 827 -5.30 42.33 30.70
N SER A 828 -5.62 41.03 30.64
CA SER A 828 -6.61 40.48 31.60
C SER A 828 -6.66 38.96 31.87
N GLY A 829 -5.77 38.12 31.30
CA GLY A 829 -5.85 36.66 31.46
C GLY A 829 -4.52 35.92 31.65
N SER A 830 -3.45 36.62 32.06
CA SER A 830 -2.08 36.07 32.04
C SER A 830 -1.86 34.87 32.95
N SER A 831 -2.57 34.74 34.07
CA SER A 831 -2.37 33.65 35.04
C SER A 831 -2.89 32.28 34.56
N SER A 832 -4.01 32.24 33.84
CA SER A 832 -4.57 30.98 33.35
C SER A 832 -3.75 30.42 32.18
N VAL A 833 -3.25 31.29 31.29
CA VAL A 833 -2.40 30.88 30.16
C VAL A 833 -1.07 30.30 30.64
N THR A 834 -0.43 30.97 31.61
CA THR A 834 0.82 30.46 32.20
C THR A 834 0.59 29.15 32.94
N TYR A 835 -0.56 28.98 33.59
CA TYR A 835 -0.95 27.73 34.23
C TYR A 835 -1.09 26.56 33.24
N VAL A 836 -1.74 26.79 32.08
CA VAL A 836 -1.85 25.79 31.00
C VAL A 836 -0.46 25.41 30.49
N LEU A 837 0.38 26.41 30.19
CA LEU A 837 1.73 26.19 29.67
C LEU A 837 2.61 25.40 30.65
N GLN A 838 2.50 25.71 31.93
CA GLN A 838 3.21 25.00 32.99
C GLN A 838 2.81 23.51 33.05
N ILE A 839 1.51 23.20 33.11
CA ILE A 839 1.04 21.81 33.17
C ILE A 839 1.39 21.05 31.89
N PHE A 840 1.29 21.70 30.74
CA PHE A 840 1.66 21.11 29.45
C PHE A 840 3.13 20.68 29.44
N LEU A 841 4.04 21.58 29.82
CA LEU A 841 5.48 21.28 29.89
C LEU A 841 5.80 20.21 30.94
N GLU A 842 5.17 20.28 32.11
CA GLU A 842 5.28 19.25 33.16
C GLU A 842 4.93 17.86 32.59
N LYS A 843 3.80 17.74 31.88
CA LYS A 843 3.34 16.48 31.30
C LYS A 843 4.21 15.99 30.16
N VAL A 844 4.67 16.87 29.27
CA VAL A 844 5.54 16.50 28.14
C VAL A 844 6.86 15.91 28.66
N PHE A 845 7.55 16.61 29.55
CA PHE A 845 8.85 16.17 30.06
C PHE A 845 8.76 14.94 30.97
N CYS A 846 7.73 14.87 31.85
CA CYS A 846 7.51 13.67 32.65
C CYS A 846 7.08 12.47 31.79
N GLY A 847 6.30 12.71 30.73
CA GLY A 847 5.85 11.68 29.80
C GLY A 847 6.99 11.04 29.02
N TRP A 848 7.89 11.86 28.44
CA TRP A 848 9.06 11.35 27.74
C TRP A 848 9.98 10.52 28.64
N TYR A 849 10.20 10.96 29.88
CA TYR A 849 10.98 10.18 30.84
C TYR A 849 10.27 8.87 31.27
N ALA A 850 8.94 8.89 31.38
CA ALA A 850 8.16 7.69 31.72
C ALA A 850 8.17 6.64 30.60
N GLU A 851 8.18 7.07 29.32
CA GLU A 851 8.32 6.18 28.17
C GLU A 851 9.76 5.63 28.02
N ASP A 852 10.75 6.48 28.22
CA ASP A 852 12.17 6.12 28.16
C ASP A 852 12.97 6.72 29.34
N PRO A 853 13.29 5.93 30.38
CA PRO A 853 14.08 6.39 31.53
C PRO A 853 15.52 6.81 31.17
N SER A 854 16.01 6.51 29.96
CA SER A 854 17.31 6.97 29.45
C SER A 854 17.25 8.30 28.69
N TRP A 855 16.04 8.85 28.50
CA TRP A 855 15.82 10.12 27.86
C TRP A 855 16.46 11.27 28.63
N HIS A 856 17.14 12.16 27.91
CA HIS A 856 17.79 13.36 28.44
C HIS A 856 17.74 14.49 27.39
N PRO A 857 17.72 15.77 27.81
CA PRO A 857 17.70 16.89 26.88
C PRO A 857 19.00 16.96 26.06
N THR A 858 18.87 17.02 24.74
CA THR A 858 20.02 17.17 23.83
C THR A 858 20.38 18.65 23.66
N PRO A 859 21.68 19.03 23.70
CA PRO A 859 22.12 20.43 23.56
C PRO A 859 21.70 21.09 22.25
N ASP A 860 21.49 20.30 21.19
CA ASP A 860 21.17 20.80 19.85
C ASP A 860 19.69 21.20 19.67
N ASN A 861 18.81 20.85 20.62
CA ASN A 861 17.38 21.11 20.51
C ASN A 861 16.94 22.32 21.33
N ILE A 862 16.98 23.50 20.68
CA ILE A 862 16.67 24.80 21.29
C ILE A 862 15.27 24.81 21.92
N ALA A 863 14.27 24.20 21.29
CA ALA A 863 12.90 24.19 21.80
C ALA A 863 12.75 23.46 23.15
N ILE A 864 13.53 22.40 23.38
CA ILE A 864 13.56 21.69 24.67
C ILE A 864 14.18 22.58 25.74
N LEU A 865 15.30 23.23 25.43
CA LEU A 865 16.00 24.13 26.34
C LEU A 865 15.13 25.34 26.71
N ASP A 866 14.47 25.95 25.73
CA ASP A 866 13.52 27.04 25.94
C ASP A 866 12.31 26.58 26.77
N GLY A 867 11.76 25.40 26.50
CA GLY A 867 10.69 24.82 27.30
C GLY A 867 11.07 24.63 28.77
N LEU A 868 12.25 24.09 29.05
CA LEU A 868 12.76 23.92 30.42
C LEU A 868 12.99 25.27 31.11
N LYS A 869 13.52 26.25 30.39
CA LYS A 869 13.71 27.62 30.88
C LYS A 869 12.39 28.32 31.22
N ILE A 870 11.37 28.18 30.36
CA ILE A 870 10.01 28.69 30.59
C ILE A 870 9.40 28.04 31.84
N LEU A 871 9.54 26.73 31.99
CA LEU A 871 9.04 25.99 33.14
C LEU A 871 9.70 26.44 34.45
N MET A 872 11.02 26.59 34.45
CA MET A 872 11.78 27.11 35.59
C MET A 872 11.32 28.53 35.98
N ARG A 873 11.22 29.46 35.02
CA ARG A 873 10.73 30.83 35.25
C ARG A 873 9.31 30.85 35.82
N SER A 874 8.44 29.96 35.33
CA SER A 874 7.08 29.81 35.84
C SER A 874 7.06 29.38 37.31
N TYR A 875 7.89 28.41 37.70
CA TYR A 875 8.03 28.01 39.10
C TYR A 875 8.56 29.13 39.99
N LEU A 876 9.61 29.85 39.56
CA LEU A 876 10.18 30.97 40.31
C LEU A 876 9.16 32.10 40.51
N SER A 877 8.41 32.45 39.47
CA SER A 877 7.34 33.45 39.56
C SER A 877 6.26 33.05 40.57
N ASN A 878 5.84 31.78 40.56
CA ASN A 878 4.86 31.26 41.51
C ASN A 878 5.36 31.24 42.97
N LEU A 879 6.68 31.10 43.18
CA LEU A 879 7.29 31.15 44.52
C LEU A 879 7.25 32.58 45.09
N VAL A 880 7.52 33.60 44.26
CA VAL A 880 7.46 35.02 44.65
C VAL A 880 6.03 35.45 44.99
N VAL A 881 5.05 35.07 44.16
CA VAL A 881 3.63 35.43 44.42
C VAL A 881 3.12 34.84 45.74
N LYS A 882 3.59 33.65 46.12
CA LYS A 882 3.21 33.01 47.38
C LYS A 882 3.94 33.56 48.60
N SER A 883 5.17 34.08 48.47
CA SER A 883 5.88 34.72 49.58
C SER A 883 5.24 36.06 50.00
N ASP A 884 4.64 36.79 49.06
CA ASP A 884 3.95 38.06 49.34
C ASP A 884 2.56 37.89 49.99
N LEU A 885 1.92 36.73 49.80
CA LEU A 885 0.59 36.39 50.33
C LEU A 885 0.62 35.72 51.71
N GLY A 886 1.74 35.78 52.44
CA GLY A 886 1.95 35.20 53.77
C GLY A 886 0.98 35.65 54.88
N LYS A 887 -0.05 36.45 54.57
CA LYS A 887 -1.18 36.71 55.46
C LYS A 887 -2.48 36.70 54.65
N THR A 888 -3.33 35.71 54.93
CA THR A 888 -4.73 35.51 54.47
C THR A 888 -4.95 34.85 53.12
N SER A 889 -5.34 33.56 53.13
CA SER A 889 -6.74 33.14 52.98
C SER A 889 -6.84 31.62 52.70
N ALA A 890 -7.91 31.04 53.24
CA ALA A 890 -8.22 29.62 53.25
C ALA A 890 -8.82 29.09 51.92
N VAL A 891 -9.07 27.77 51.92
CA VAL A 891 -9.92 26.94 51.01
C VAL A 891 -9.11 26.29 49.88
N THR A 892 -8.86 24.98 49.87
CA THR A 892 -9.81 23.84 49.76
C THR A 892 -9.11 22.55 50.23
N LYS A 893 -9.87 21.55 50.74
CA LYS A 893 -9.34 20.27 51.24
C LYS A 893 -8.59 19.47 50.13
N PRO A 894 -7.29 19.11 50.31
CA PRO A 894 -6.56 18.30 49.33
C PRO A 894 -6.18 16.90 49.86
N GLU A 895 -6.42 15.88 49.03
CA GLU A 895 -6.20 14.44 49.26
C GLU A 895 -4.71 14.05 49.42
N GLU A 896 -4.42 12.98 50.17
CA GLU A 896 -3.07 12.50 50.51
C GLU A 896 -2.29 11.87 49.34
N LYS A 897 -2.96 11.48 48.25
CA LYS A 897 -2.33 10.80 47.08
C LYS A 897 -1.33 11.69 46.32
N TYR A 898 -1.55 13.01 46.33
CA TYR A 898 -0.84 13.98 45.48
C TYR A 898 0.63 14.21 45.86
N SER A 899 1.05 13.86 47.09
CA SER A 899 2.40 14.16 47.60
C SER A 899 3.50 13.26 47.01
N LYS A 900 3.21 11.97 46.77
CA LYS A 900 4.22 11.01 46.31
C LYS A 900 4.53 11.13 44.81
N GLU A 901 3.54 11.53 44.01
CA GLU A 901 3.72 11.72 42.56
C GLU A 901 4.63 12.92 42.24
N VAL A 902 4.60 13.98 43.07
CA VAL A 902 5.44 15.17 42.89
C VAL A 902 6.92 14.88 43.18
N GLU A 903 7.21 14.02 44.16
CA GLU A 903 8.57 13.69 44.62
C GLU A 903 9.38 12.85 43.60
N CYS A 904 8.75 12.38 42.52
CA CYS A 904 9.37 11.58 41.45
C CYS A 904 9.24 12.21 40.05
N MET A 905 8.83 13.48 39.95
CA MET A 905 8.74 14.17 38.65
C MET A 905 10.13 14.35 38.02
N PHE A 906 10.20 14.33 36.69
CA PHE A 906 11.43 14.54 35.90
C PHE A 906 12.55 13.52 36.15
N GLY A 907 12.25 12.36 36.75
CA GLY A 907 13.25 11.32 37.03
C GLY A 907 14.27 11.64 38.13
N GLY A 908 14.24 12.87 38.67
CA GLY A 908 15.14 13.31 39.73
C GLY A 908 14.75 12.71 41.08
N LYS A 909 15.61 11.85 41.63
CA LYS A 909 15.48 11.39 43.02
C LYS A 909 15.87 12.53 43.94
N ARG A 910 14.92 13.06 44.69
CA ARG A 910 15.15 14.08 45.70
C ARG A 910 16.15 13.56 46.76
N PRO A 911 17.31 14.21 46.93
CA PRO A 911 18.28 13.90 47.99
C PRO A 911 17.70 14.05 49.40
N GLN A 912 18.19 13.25 50.34
CA GLN A 912 17.75 13.27 51.73
C GLN A 912 18.24 14.53 52.48
N PHE A 913 19.38 15.10 52.09
CA PHE A 913 19.89 16.34 52.70
C PHE A 913 18.92 17.53 52.54
N LEU A 914 18.09 17.54 51.50
CA LEU A 914 17.08 18.59 51.29
C LEU A 914 15.95 18.55 52.33
N GLU A 915 15.73 17.41 52.99
CA GLU A 915 14.78 17.31 54.12
C GLU A 915 15.36 17.93 55.39
N LEU A 916 16.69 18.03 55.48
CA LEU A 916 17.39 18.60 56.64
C LEU A 916 17.57 20.12 56.53
N LEU A 917 17.28 20.72 55.37
CA LEU A 917 17.35 22.16 55.13
C LEU A 917 15.98 22.84 55.31
N PRO A 918 15.95 24.14 55.70
CA PRO A 918 14.71 24.92 55.65
C PRO A 918 14.08 24.92 54.24
N PRO A 919 12.73 24.89 54.14
CA PRO A 919 11.74 24.93 55.22
C PRO A 919 11.37 23.55 55.83
N PHE A 920 11.99 22.45 55.37
CA PHE A 920 11.58 21.07 55.70
C PHE A 920 12.22 20.49 56.96
N ASN A 921 13.24 21.16 57.51
CA ASN A 921 13.89 20.77 58.76
C ASN A 921 12.96 20.75 59.99
N ASN A 922 11.81 21.44 59.91
CA ASN A 922 10.80 21.48 60.95
C ASN A 922 9.70 20.43 60.68
N SER A 923 9.43 19.56 61.65
CA SER A 923 8.44 18.48 61.55
C SER A 923 6.98 18.96 61.43
N GLU A 924 6.71 20.24 61.68
CA GLU A 924 5.37 20.86 61.57
C GLU A 924 5.08 21.50 60.20
N THR A 925 6.04 21.49 59.26
CA THR A 925 5.89 22.13 57.95
C THR A 925 4.93 21.35 57.04
N ASP A 926 3.84 21.99 56.59
CA ASP A 926 2.93 21.38 55.61
C ASP A 926 3.55 21.35 54.21
N ARG A 927 3.96 20.16 53.77
CA ARG A 927 4.56 19.92 52.44
C ARG A 927 3.69 20.41 51.29
N LYS A 928 2.36 20.38 51.44
CA LYS A 928 1.42 20.77 50.37
C LYS A 928 1.52 22.27 50.05
N SER A 929 1.89 23.08 51.04
CA SER A 929 2.09 24.52 50.86
C SER A 929 3.31 24.86 49.99
N TYR A 930 4.26 23.93 49.87
CA TYR A 930 5.52 24.08 49.12
C TYR A 930 5.59 23.24 47.83
N SER A 931 4.44 22.87 47.23
CA SER A 931 4.39 22.02 46.03
C SER A 931 5.26 22.52 44.86
N THR A 932 5.30 23.84 44.64
CA THR A 932 6.11 24.47 43.58
C THR A 932 7.60 24.36 43.86
N LEU A 933 8.00 24.49 45.12
CA LEU A 933 9.39 24.33 45.56
C LEU A 933 9.85 22.89 45.35
N LEU A 934 9.02 21.91 45.70
CA LEU A 934 9.29 20.49 45.49
C LEU A 934 9.50 20.17 44.00
N LYS A 935 8.61 20.67 43.12
CA LYS A 935 8.73 20.49 41.66
C LYS A 935 10.02 21.10 41.10
N LEU A 936 10.38 22.30 41.54
CA LEU A 936 11.62 22.96 41.09
C LEU A 936 12.86 22.23 41.59
N GLN A 937 12.84 21.70 42.82
CA GLN A 937 13.92 20.87 43.36
C GLN A 937 14.10 19.58 42.55
N CYS A 938 13.01 18.88 42.21
CA CYS A 938 13.06 17.70 41.34
C CYS A 938 13.62 18.03 39.94
N LEU A 939 13.22 19.17 39.36
CA LEU A 939 13.76 19.64 38.08
C LEU A 939 15.28 19.92 38.17
N LEU A 940 15.76 20.55 39.25
CA LEU A 940 17.20 20.79 39.45
C LEU A 940 17.96 19.48 39.65
N CYS A 941 17.41 18.53 40.43
CA CYS A 941 18.00 17.22 40.64
C CYS A 941 18.06 16.34 39.38
N SER A 942 17.22 16.62 38.37
CA SER A 942 17.29 15.91 37.08
C SER A 942 18.56 16.22 36.28
N GLY A 943 19.22 17.36 36.56
CA GLY A 943 20.39 17.82 35.81
C GLY A 943 20.08 18.29 34.38
N TRP A 944 18.82 18.59 34.07
CA TRP A 944 18.37 18.95 32.71
C TRP A 944 18.58 20.42 32.32
N LEU A 945 18.90 21.31 33.26
CA LEU A 945 19.11 22.75 33.01
C LEU A 945 20.58 23.04 32.66
N ASP A 946 20.81 23.94 31.70
CA ASP A 946 22.16 24.37 31.31
C ASP A 946 22.75 25.40 32.28
N GLU A 947 24.07 25.60 32.21
CA GLU A 947 24.81 26.49 33.09
C GLU A 947 24.32 27.95 33.01
N ASN A 948 23.90 28.43 31.84
CA ASN A 948 23.41 29.81 31.69
C ASN A 948 22.06 30.01 32.39
N VAL A 949 21.14 29.04 32.30
CA VAL A 949 19.85 29.10 33.00
C VAL A 949 20.04 28.95 34.51
N LEU A 950 21.01 28.15 34.95
CA LEU A 950 21.37 28.06 36.37
C LEU A 950 21.90 29.40 36.91
N LEU A 951 22.73 30.12 36.16
CA LEU A 951 23.19 31.46 36.55
C LEU A 951 22.04 32.46 36.65
N GLU A 952 21.09 32.41 35.71
CA GLU A 952 19.86 33.23 35.76
C GLU A 952 19.02 32.90 37.01
N LEU A 953 18.87 31.62 37.34
CA LEU A 953 18.18 31.18 38.56
C LEU A 953 18.89 31.69 39.81
N VAL A 954 20.22 31.57 39.89
CA VAL A 954 21.01 32.04 41.04
C VAL A 954 20.83 33.55 41.26
N GLN A 955 20.89 34.34 40.19
CA GLN A 955 20.67 35.78 40.26
C GLN A 955 19.27 36.09 40.78
N PHE A 956 18.24 35.44 40.21
CA PHE A 956 16.86 35.69 40.59
C PHE A 956 16.55 35.27 42.03
N VAL A 957 17.00 34.08 42.44
CA VAL A 957 16.80 33.56 43.80
C VAL A 957 17.47 34.47 44.83
N SER A 958 18.67 34.97 44.54
CA SER A 958 19.41 35.86 45.46
C SER A 958 18.77 37.23 45.61
N GLU A 959 18.02 37.70 44.61
CA GLU A 959 17.41 39.04 44.60
C GLU A 959 15.96 39.03 45.12
N PHE A 960 15.17 37.99 44.80
CA PHE A 960 13.71 38.00 45.00
C PHE A 960 13.15 36.93 45.93
N ILE A 961 13.91 35.88 46.28
CA ILE A 961 13.40 34.77 47.09
C ILE A 961 13.98 34.85 48.51
N PRO A 962 13.15 34.73 49.57
CA PRO A 962 13.62 34.66 50.96
C PRO A 962 14.70 33.60 51.18
N GLU A 963 15.69 33.91 52.01
CA GLU A 963 16.90 33.08 52.20
C GLU A 963 16.60 31.66 52.71
N ASP A 964 15.56 31.52 53.54
CA ASP A 964 15.08 30.25 54.09
C ASP A 964 14.55 29.28 53.01
N ILE A 965 13.97 29.80 51.93
CA ILE A 965 13.51 29.00 50.79
C ILE A 965 14.60 28.94 49.71
N GLY A 966 15.28 30.06 49.45
CA GLY A 966 16.25 30.22 48.38
C GLY A 966 17.53 29.42 48.59
N PHE A 967 17.96 29.20 49.85
CA PHE A 967 19.22 28.52 50.12
C PHE A 967 19.28 27.10 49.53
N ASN A 968 18.18 26.33 49.62
CA ASN A 968 18.13 24.98 49.04
C ASN A 968 18.24 25.00 47.50
N LEU A 969 17.69 26.02 46.82
CA LEU A 969 17.79 26.20 45.37
C LEU A 969 19.20 26.63 44.96
N LEU A 970 19.84 27.49 45.76
CA LEU A 970 21.21 27.95 45.52
C LEU A 970 22.23 26.81 45.66
N VAL A 971 22.04 25.93 46.64
CA VAL A 971 22.87 24.73 46.82
C VAL A 971 22.76 23.80 45.61
N LEU A 972 21.53 23.53 45.14
CA LEU A 972 21.31 22.66 43.98
C LEU A 972 21.80 23.25 42.65
N SER A 973 21.76 24.58 42.49
CA SER A 973 22.18 25.26 41.26
C SER A 973 23.68 25.54 41.16
N GLN A 974 24.41 25.49 42.28
CA GLN A 974 25.86 25.74 42.32
C GLN A 974 26.63 24.58 42.96
N PRO A 975 26.68 23.39 42.32
CA PRO A 975 27.30 22.20 42.91
C PRO A 975 28.77 22.40 43.27
N HIS A 976 29.51 23.21 42.50
CA HIS A 976 30.93 23.51 42.74
C HIS A 976 31.18 24.38 43.99
N LYS A 977 30.20 25.17 44.44
CA LYS A 977 30.27 25.99 45.67
C LYS A 977 29.46 25.40 46.82
N ALA A 978 28.64 24.38 46.55
CA ALA A 978 27.71 23.82 47.52
C ALA A 978 28.40 23.37 48.81
N VAL A 979 29.59 22.77 48.71
CA VAL A 979 30.39 22.35 49.88
C VAL A 979 30.76 23.54 50.77
N GLU A 980 31.25 24.64 50.19
CA GLU A 980 31.61 25.86 50.93
C GLU A 980 30.36 26.56 51.52
N MET A 981 29.27 26.58 50.75
CA MET A 981 28.00 27.18 51.16
C MET A 981 27.34 26.44 52.32
N ILE A 982 27.33 25.10 52.28
CA ILE A 982 26.79 24.27 53.35
C ILE A 982 27.71 24.31 54.57
N ALA A 983 29.03 24.19 54.38
CA ALA A 983 29.98 24.25 55.48
C ALA A 983 29.87 25.55 56.27
N SER A 984 29.66 26.69 55.59
CA SER A 984 29.56 28.00 56.25
C SER A 984 28.23 28.25 56.98
N LYS A 985 27.09 27.71 56.52
CA LYS A 985 25.76 28.01 57.08
C LYS A 985 25.06 26.86 57.80
N TYR A 986 25.22 25.63 57.32
CA TYR A 986 24.57 24.43 57.87
C TYR A 986 25.55 23.23 57.92
N PRO A 987 26.65 23.33 58.71
CA PRO A 987 27.73 22.34 58.69
C PRO A 987 27.25 20.92 59.02
N ASN A 988 26.27 20.75 59.92
CA ASN A 988 25.76 19.44 60.34
C ASN A 988 25.09 18.62 59.21
N ILE A 989 24.74 19.25 58.08
CA ILE A 989 24.11 18.58 56.93
C ILE A 989 25.17 18.06 55.95
N LEU A 990 26.42 18.53 56.08
CA LEU A 990 27.51 18.23 55.18
C LEU A 990 27.81 16.72 55.03
N PRO A 991 27.73 15.88 56.09
CA PRO A 991 27.85 14.41 55.95
C PRO A 991 26.76 13.79 55.07
N GLN A 992 25.50 14.24 55.20
CA GLN A 992 24.39 13.74 54.40
C GLN A 992 24.47 14.25 52.95
N TYR A 993 24.84 15.52 52.76
CA TYR A 993 25.06 16.09 51.42
C TYR A 993 26.16 15.33 50.67
N ALA A 994 27.27 15.02 51.37
CA ALA A 994 28.35 14.20 50.85
C ALA A 994 27.84 12.86 50.30
N VAL A 995 27.07 12.12 51.09
CA VAL A 995 26.48 10.82 50.69
C VAL A 995 25.57 10.93 49.48
N ASP A 996 24.74 11.97 49.46
CA ASP A 996 23.68 12.09 48.46
C ASP A 996 24.18 12.60 47.11
N MET A 997 25.20 13.49 47.09
CA MET A 997 25.52 14.31 45.92
C MET A 997 26.95 14.12 45.38
N LEU A 998 27.91 13.67 46.19
CA LEU A 998 29.31 13.57 45.76
C LEU A 998 29.63 12.16 45.28
N SER A 999 30.41 12.06 44.21
CA SER A 999 30.77 10.75 43.62
C SER A 999 32.20 10.69 43.08
N THR A 1000 32.82 11.83 42.77
CA THR A 1000 34.13 11.85 42.10
C THR A 1000 35.30 12.10 43.06
N GLU A 1001 36.48 11.53 42.75
CA GLU A 1001 37.72 11.74 43.52
C GLU A 1001 38.05 13.21 43.83
N PRO A 1002 37.97 14.17 42.88
CA PRO A 1002 38.28 15.58 43.17
C PRO A 1002 37.25 16.25 44.09
N GLU A 1003 35.97 15.89 44.00
CA GLU A 1003 34.91 16.39 44.90
C GLU A 1003 35.19 16.00 46.34
N TRP A 1004 35.57 14.73 46.56
CA TRP A 1004 35.91 14.22 47.88
C TRP A 1004 37.16 14.90 48.47
N LYS A 1005 38.18 15.15 47.64
CA LYS A 1005 39.37 15.92 48.04
C LYS A 1005 39.00 17.34 48.47
N HIS A 1006 38.17 18.01 47.69
CA HIS A 1006 37.73 19.36 47.98
C HIS A 1006 36.89 19.41 49.27
N LEU A 1007 36.00 18.43 49.50
CA LEU A 1007 35.24 18.31 50.75
C LEU A 1007 36.17 18.21 51.96
N ILE A 1008 37.14 17.29 51.93
CA ILE A 1008 38.06 17.07 53.05
C ILE A 1008 38.92 18.31 53.29
N ALA A 1009 39.45 18.93 52.22
CA ALA A 1009 40.26 20.14 52.33
C ALA A 1009 39.44 21.32 52.93
N THR A 1010 38.19 21.49 52.52
CA THR A 1010 37.31 22.55 53.02
C THR A 1010 36.94 22.33 54.49
N ILE A 1011 36.65 21.09 54.90
CA ILE A 1011 36.37 20.76 56.31
C ILE A 1011 37.63 20.94 57.16
N GLN A 1012 38.80 20.51 56.67
CA GLN A 1012 40.08 20.69 57.37
C GLN A 1012 40.43 22.16 57.53
N SER A 1013 40.32 22.98 56.48
CA SER A 1013 40.53 24.42 56.56
C SER A 1013 39.59 25.07 57.59
N LYS A 1014 38.32 24.64 57.66
CA LYS A 1014 37.36 25.14 58.65
C LYS A 1014 37.62 24.63 60.07
N ALA A 1015 38.11 23.39 60.22
CA ALA A 1015 38.52 22.84 61.49
C ALA A 1015 39.79 23.51 62.04
N ASP A 1016 40.73 23.86 61.15
CA ASP A 1016 41.94 24.62 61.47
C ASP A 1016 41.58 26.06 61.88
N GLU A 1017 40.67 26.73 61.15
CA GLU A 1017 40.07 28.01 61.54
C GLU A 1017 39.37 27.94 62.92
N GLU A 1018 38.62 26.87 63.21
CA GLU A 1018 37.96 26.63 64.51
C GLU A 1018 38.98 26.36 65.63
N SER A 1019 40.17 25.83 65.29
CA SER A 1019 41.24 25.53 66.25
C SER A 1019 42.10 26.74 66.63
N GLU A 1020 42.18 27.77 65.78
CA GLU A 1020 42.87 29.02 66.11
C GLU A 1020 42.00 29.99 66.94
N VAL A 1021 40.66 29.83 66.89
CA VAL A 1021 39.70 30.62 67.68
C VAL A 1021 39.42 29.92 69.02
N ASP A 1022 40.40 29.93 69.92
CA ASP A 1022 40.27 29.26 71.21
C ASP A 1022 39.53 30.16 72.24
N LYS A 1023 38.31 29.78 72.65
CA LYS A 1023 37.96 29.48 74.07
C LYS A 1023 36.45 29.43 74.39
N GLU A 1024 36.11 28.36 75.11
CA GLU A 1024 35.02 28.19 76.07
C GLU A 1024 33.59 28.01 75.52
N ASN A 1025 33.20 26.73 75.44
CA ASN A 1025 31.86 26.13 75.41
C ASN A 1025 31.13 25.84 74.10
N ASP A 1026 31.72 26.05 72.92
CA ASP A 1026 31.13 25.53 71.68
C ASP A 1026 31.73 24.16 71.31
N ALA A 1027 30.85 23.20 71.03
CA ALA A 1027 31.24 21.87 70.56
C ALA A 1027 32.07 22.01 69.28
N LYS A 1028 33.21 21.34 69.18
CA LYS A 1028 34.04 21.33 67.97
C LYS A 1028 33.31 20.58 66.86
N ILE A 1029 32.59 21.29 66.00
CA ILE A 1029 31.66 20.71 65.04
C ILE A 1029 32.42 20.13 63.83
N TYR A 1030 33.42 20.84 63.29
CA TYR A 1030 34.11 20.41 62.07
C TYR A 1030 35.00 19.17 62.25
N PRO A 1031 35.74 18.98 63.36
CA PRO A 1031 36.47 17.75 63.61
C PRO A 1031 35.56 16.51 63.73
N GLN A 1032 34.37 16.67 64.33
CA GLN A 1032 33.38 15.58 64.43
C GLN A 1032 32.79 15.22 63.07
N ILE A 1033 32.47 16.22 62.24
CA ILE A 1033 32.02 16.04 60.86
C ILE A 1033 33.11 15.39 60.00
N LEU A 1034 34.38 15.79 60.17
CA LEU A 1034 35.50 15.21 59.45
C LEU A 1034 35.65 13.71 59.77
N ASP A 1035 35.54 13.34 61.05
CA ASP A 1035 35.57 11.95 61.50
C ASP A 1035 34.40 11.13 60.92
N GLU A 1036 33.19 11.70 60.88
CA GLU A 1036 32.00 11.06 60.29
C GLU A 1036 32.15 10.85 58.78
N VAL A 1037 32.60 11.88 58.04
CA VAL A 1037 32.83 11.80 56.58
C VAL A 1037 33.93 10.78 56.27
N LEU A 1038 35.06 10.80 56.98
CA LEU A 1038 36.17 9.87 56.75
C LEU A 1038 35.79 8.42 57.08
N ASN A 1039 35.02 8.19 58.15
CA ASN A 1039 34.48 6.87 58.49
C ASN A 1039 33.54 6.36 57.41
N ASN A 1040 32.69 7.22 56.85
CA ASN A 1040 31.76 6.87 55.80
C ASN A 1040 32.48 6.54 54.48
N LEU A 1041 33.44 7.37 54.09
CA LEU A 1041 34.28 7.15 52.91
C LEU A 1041 35.12 5.87 53.04
N ALA A 1042 35.71 5.60 54.21
CA ALA A 1042 36.47 4.38 54.46
C ALA A 1042 35.62 3.10 54.35
N ARG A 1043 34.31 3.19 54.64
CA ARG A 1043 33.38 2.05 54.53
C ARG A 1043 32.91 1.80 53.10
N ASN A 1044 32.76 2.84 52.29
CA ASN A 1044 32.11 2.76 50.98
C ASN A 1044 33.07 2.79 49.78
N LEU A 1045 34.28 3.36 49.93
CA LEU A 1045 35.27 3.43 48.84
C LEU A 1045 36.29 2.29 48.91
N SER A 1046 36.94 2.00 47.78
CA SER A 1046 38.05 1.06 47.74
C SER A 1046 39.32 1.67 48.35
N CYS A 1047 40.19 0.83 48.90
CA CYS A 1047 41.43 1.26 49.54
C CYS A 1047 42.33 2.07 48.59
N GLU A 1048 42.33 1.76 47.30
CA GLU A 1048 43.10 2.49 46.28
C GLU A 1048 42.55 3.90 46.01
N VAL A 1049 41.23 4.05 45.97
CA VAL A 1049 40.58 5.37 45.73
C VAL A 1049 40.65 6.23 46.99
N PHE A 1050 40.39 5.63 48.15
CA PHE A 1050 40.46 6.32 49.44
C PHE A 1050 41.85 6.90 49.74
N THR A 1051 42.91 6.13 49.49
CA THR A 1051 44.30 6.60 49.67
C THR A 1051 44.73 7.70 48.71
N ARG A 1052 44.07 7.82 47.55
CA ARG A 1052 44.31 8.94 46.61
C ARG A 1052 43.61 10.21 47.04
N ILE A 1053 42.47 10.10 47.71
CA ILE A 1053 41.61 11.21 48.16
C ILE A 1053 42.19 11.91 49.40
N VAL A 1054 42.70 11.14 50.36
CA VAL A 1054 43.13 11.66 51.65
C VAL A 1054 44.60 12.15 51.61
N PRO A 1055 44.97 13.28 52.26
CA PRO A 1055 46.35 13.74 52.32
C PRO A 1055 47.30 12.73 52.99
N PRO A 1056 48.61 12.73 52.66
CA PRO A 1056 49.59 11.87 53.32
C PRO A 1056 49.82 12.32 54.78
N GLY A 1057 49.38 11.52 55.75
CA GLY A 1057 49.54 11.80 57.18
C GLY A 1057 49.27 10.57 58.06
N LYS A 1058 49.96 10.47 59.21
CA LYS A 1058 49.80 9.34 60.17
C LYS A 1058 48.41 9.27 60.78
N GLU A 1059 47.71 10.40 60.84
CA GLU A 1059 46.36 10.53 61.37
C GLU A 1059 45.28 9.77 60.55
N PHE A 1060 45.60 9.37 59.32
CA PHE A 1060 44.67 8.65 58.44
C PHE A 1060 44.90 7.12 58.39
N GLU A 1061 45.95 6.59 59.03
CA GLU A 1061 46.29 5.15 59.01
C GLU A 1061 45.16 4.27 59.57
N GLY A 1062 44.45 4.74 60.61
CA GLY A 1062 43.31 4.02 61.20
C GLY A 1062 42.13 3.85 60.23
N TYR A 1063 41.90 4.84 59.38
CA TYR A 1063 40.85 4.78 58.36
C TYR A 1063 41.23 3.88 57.18
N ILE A 1064 42.50 3.89 56.78
CA ILE A 1064 43.03 2.99 55.74
C ILE A 1064 42.89 1.53 56.19
N LEU A 1065 43.19 1.23 57.46
CA LEU A 1065 42.99 -0.11 58.03
C LEU A 1065 41.51 -0.52 57.99
N THR A 1066 40.62 0.40 58.36
CA THR A 1066 39.17 0.18 58.31
C THR A 1066 38.70 -0.12 56.88
N CYS A 1067 39.22 0.61 55.89
CA CYS A 1067 38.93 0.41 54.47
C CYS A 1067 39.43 -0.96 53.94
N GLN A 1068 40.61 -1.41 54.38
CA GLN A 1068 41.11 -2.75 54.04
C GLN A 1068 40.23 -3.85 54.64
N GLN A 1069 39.73 -3.65 55.86
CA GLN A 1069 38.83 -4.59 56.51
C GLN A 1069 37.46 -4.67 55.81
N THR A 1070 36.88 -3.54 55.41
CA THR A 1070 35.62 -3.51 54.62
C THR A 1070 35.79 -4.07 53.20
N ALA A 1071 36.92 -3.81 52.54
CA ALA A 1071 37.25 -4.42 51.25
C ALA A 1071 37.36 -5.94 51.34
N HIS A 1072 38.04 -6.45 52.37
CA HIS A 1072 38.14 -7.88 52.64
C HIS A 1072 36.77 -8.52 52.94
N ALA A 1073 35.93 -7.85 53.74
CA ALA A 1073 34.58 -8.30 54.04
C ALA A 1073 33.68 -8.31 52.78
N SER A 1074 33.79 -7.32 51.91
CA SER A 1074 33.03 -7.24 50.65
C SER A 1074 33.49 -8.30 49.65
N HIS A 1075 34.81 -8.55 49.55
CA HIS A 1075 35.36 -9.63 48.74
C HIS A 1075 34.87 -10.99 49.22
N LEU A 1076 34.89 -11.25 50.54
CA LEU A 1076 34.31 -12.47 51.12
C LEU A 1076 32.83 -12.61 50.79
N LYS A 1077 32.05 -11.52 50.86
CA LYS A 1077 30.63 -11.52 50.49
C LYS A 1077 30.40 -11.85 49.03
N GLU A 1078 31.19 -11.31 48.09
CA GLU A 1078 31.12 -11.67 46.67
C GLU A 1078 31.52 -13.12 46.43
N VAL A 1079 32.60 -13.59 47.05
CA VAL A 1079 33.03 -14.98 46.97
C VAL A 1079 31.90 -15.89 47.46
N ILE A 1080 31.28 -15.59 48.61
CA ILE A 1080 30.11 -16.33 49.11
C ILE A 1080 28.95 -16.29 48.11
N LYS A 1081 28.65 -15.13 47.51
CA LYS A 1081 27.55 -14.97 46.55
C LYS A 1081 27.79 -15.78 45.27
N VAL A 1082 28.99 -15.70 44.69
CA VAL A 1082 29.39 -16.44 43.48
C VAL A 1082 29.47 -17.94 43.75
N THR A 1083 30.03 -18.33 44.90
CA THR A 1083 30.09 -19.74 45.31
C THR A 1083 28.70 -20.30 45.59
N GLY A 1084 27.81 -19.51 46.19
CA GLY A 1084 26.39 -19.82 46.39
C GLY A 1084 25.62 -19.96 45.08
N HIS A 1085 25.86 -19.07 44.10
CA HIS A 1085 25.26 -19.21 42.76
C HIS A 1085 25.78 -20.46 42.04
N LYS A 1086 27.09 -20.76 42.14
CA LYS A 1086 27.67 -22.01 41.61
C LYS A 1086 27.04 -23.24 42.27
N LEU A 1087 26.88 -23.24 43.60
CA LEU A 1087 26.28 -24.34 44.37
C LEU A 1087 24.80 -24.54 44.02
N MET A 1088 24.04 -23.45 43.86
CA MET A 1088 22.65 -23.48 43.42
C MET A 1088 22.51 -24.02 41.98
N ALA A 1089 23.45 -23.67 41.09
CA ALA A 1089 23.51 -24.20 39.73
C ALA A 1089 23.83 -25.70 39.69
N THR A 1090 24.73 -26.21 40.56
CA THR A 1090 25.00 -27.66 40.66
C THR A 1090 23.87 -28.44 41.31
N LEU A 1091 23.07 -27.81 42.18
CA LEU A 1091 21.93 -28.44 42.85
C LEU A 1091 20.62 -28.35 42.04
N ASN A 1092 20.65 -27.78 40.83
CA ASN A 1092 19.51 -27.65 39.92
C ASN A 1092 18.25 -27.02 40.56
N MET A 1093 18.45 -26.21 41.61
CA MET A 1093 17.37 -25.44 42.21
C MET A 1093 17.22 -24.17 41.40
N LYS A 1094 16.13 -24.08 40.62
CA LYS A 1094 15.75 -22.84 39.94
C LYS A 1094 15.73 -21.72 40.98
N SER A 1095 16.56 -20.71 40.74
CA SER A 1095 16.75 -19.56 41.62
C SER A 1095 15.40 -18.93 42.02
N PHE A 1096 15.19 -18.76 43.32
CA PHE A 1096 14.27 -17.75 43.83
C PHE A 1096 14.96 -16.40 43.70
N THR A 1097 14.61 -15.67 42.65
CA THR A 1097 14.59 -14.20 42.63
C THR A 1097 13.37 -13.79 41.84
#